data_AF-A0A4Q5S9Q6-F1
#
_entry.id   AF-A0A4Q5S9Q6-F1
#
_cell.length_a   1.000
_cell.length_b   1.000
_cell.length_c   1.000
_cell.angle_alpha   90.00
_cell.angle_beta   90.00
_cell.angle_gamma   90.00
#
_symmetry.space_group_name_H-M   'P 1'
#
loop_
_entity.id
_entity.type
_entity.pdbx_description
1 polymer ?
#
loop_
_entity_poly.entity_id
_entity_poly.type
_entity_poly.pdbx_seq_one_letter_code
_entity_poly.pdbx_strand_id
1 'polypeptide(L)'
;MYRFKNVLLQASILLNMMLVFIWVFESQLKELPVWLKFAGRLHPALLHFPIAILLLVPVIELLRNRIRDADVIAAILLSITAFTASLTAICGFFLFHSGDYDNSDDLRWHKITGIAIALVAGSLHWLRTQSKLTYNIILPIGCALLIVAGHLGSSVTHGRNFLTQPLEAGAKKITNINEAVVFRDIIQPVLNEKCVNCHNPNKKKGGLLLTGYQELRKGGENGSAFVPGNADSSTIYQVLLLPYDDDRHMPPEGKPQADADETALLRWWINTGAQQAATVQELKTPDSILTVLNRKYGMGSPLDQLNIAFADFSKIRSLNNPDRGVRQLSKEKPYISVFMANRKHIADKEFDELEPLRQQIISFDLSASVLTTKQAARLGEFPHLQRLHLEHSTITDSALGELTKLKYLSYLNLSNTAVSSKVLSLAGGLTALEKIYLYETGISRNDVEAFRLKHPQLTLGYTPDLAGDSTYRGRLTEPVVTIDSNMFLYHATVSVSYRLKGVDIRYTLDGSEPDSTSSLYQEPLSINRSCTLKIAAMKKGWEPGAVKTYLFEKASQKFRRAVLDVPPDKRYAAKLDTSLIDFIRGSDNHADGNYLGFEGMDLSTLLDLGKVVTTSVIKIGYISNHPAFVLAPTGAELWSADSTGRQLHFLGRVSERESSFNNNPRRGVLVLRYPPKSLRYIWVKVNGTQKTPVWHSSPGSKSWLFVDEIMIE
;
A
#
# COMPACT_ATOMS: atom_id res chain seq x y z
N MET A 1 -24.69 38.26 16.71
CA MET A 1 -25.43 36.98 16.70
C MET A 1 -26.94 37.15 16.54
N TYR A 2 -27.62 37.97 17.36
CA TYR A 2 -29.07 38.19 17.24
C TYR A 2 -29.54 38.75 15.88
N ARG A 3 -28.83 39.73 15.30
CA ARG A 3 -29.15 40.28 13.97
C ARG A 3 -29.04 39.24 12.85
N PHE A 4 -27.98 38.42 12.88
CA PHE A 4 -27.72 37.39 11.88
C PHE A 4 -28.83 36.31 11.85
N LYS A 5 -29.25 35.86 13.03
CA LYS A 5 -30.33 34.89 13.20
C LYS A 5 -31.66 35.39 12.61
N ASN A 6 -32.03 36.65 12.86
CA ASN A 6 -33.29 37.21 12.37
C ASN A 6 -33.29 37.38 10.85
N VAL A 7 -32.15 37.74 10.25
CA VAL A 7 -31.99 37.81 8.79
C VAL A 7 -32.21 36.43 8.15
N LEU A 8 -31.62 35.37 8.71
CA LEU A 8 -31.82 34.00 8.20
C LEU A 8 -33.27 33.54 8.28
N LEU A 9 -33.97 33.88 9.36
CA LEU A 9 -35.39 33.55 9.53
C LEU A 9 -36.29 34.29 8.53
N GLN A 10 -36.03 35.58 8.28
CA GLN A 10 -36.77 36.34 7.28
C GLN A 10 -36.51 35.80 5.87
N ALA A 11 -35.25 35.47 5.58
CA ALA A 11 -34.87 34.85 4.32
C ALA A 11 -35.54 33.47 4.13
N SER A 12 -35.63 32.64 5.18
CA SER A 12 -36.27 31.32 5.08
C SER A 12 -37.78 31.42 4.84
N ILE A 13 -38.47 32.44 5.38
CA ILE A 13 -39.88 32.70 5.08
C ILE A 13 -40.05 33.02 3.59
N LEU A 14 -39.23 33.91 3.04
CA LEU A 14 -39.28 34.26 1.62
C LEU A 14 -38.99 33.04 0.73
N LEU A 15 -37.99 32.23 1.09
CA LEU A 15 -37.67 30.99 0.37
C LEU A 15 -38.81 29.97 0.46
N ASN A 16 -39.48 29.83 1.59
CA ASN A 16 -40.64 28.95 1.71
C ASN A 16 -41.82 29.44 0.85
N MET A 17 -42.06 30.75 0.77
CA MET A 17 -43.06 31.31 -0.15
C MET A 17 -42.71 31.00 -1.61
N MET A 18 -41.44 31.16 -1.99
CA MET A 18 -40.94 30.79 -3.32
C MET A 18 -41.08 29.29 -3.60
N LEU A 19 -40.76 28.43 -2.62
CA LEU A 19 -40.87 26.98 -2.74
C LEU A 19 -42.32 26.55 -2.99
N VAL A 20 -43.27 27.11 -2.23
CA VAL A 20 -44.71 26.85 -2.43
C VAL A 20 -45.17 27.37 -3.79
N PHE A 21 -44.70 28.55 -4.21
CA PHE A 21 -44.99 29.08 -5.53
C PHE A 21 -44.49 28.13 -6.64
N ILE A 22 -43.23 27.69 -6.58
CA ILE A 22 -42.66 26.74 -7.55
C ILE A 22 -43.46 25.44 -7.57
N TRP A 23 -43.88 24.92 -6.42
CA TRP A 23 -44.68 23.71 -6.34
C TRP A 23 -46.06 23.84 -7.00
N VAL A 24 -46.75 24.98 -6.80
CA VAL A 24 -48.07 25.24 -7.40
C VAL A 24 -47.99 25.43 -8.91
N PHE A 25 -46.95 26.12 -9.40
CA PHE A 25 -46.78 26.46 -10.81
C PHE A 25 -45.82 25.51 -11.55
N GLU A 26 -45.46 24.37 -10.96
CA GLU A 26 -44.48 23.41 -11.49
C GLU A 26 -44.83 22.96 -12.92
N SER A 27 -46.12 22.70 -13.19
CA SER A 27 -46.61 22.24 -14.50
C SER A 27 -46.42 23.24 -15.63
N GLN A 28 -46.13 24.51 -15.31
CA GLN A 28 -45.88 25.57 -16.29
C GLN A 28 -44.39 25.70 -16.66
N LEU A 29 -43.49 25.03 -15.93
CA LEU A 29 -42.05 25.05 -16.18
C LEU A 29 -41.66 24.03 -17.25
N LYS A 30 -41.64 24.46 -18.53
CA LYS A 30 -41.27 23.58 -19.66
C LYS A 30 -39.76 23.39 -19.81
N GLU A 31 -38.97 24.45 -19.69
CA GLU A 31 -37.51 24.40 -19.76
C GLU A 31 -36.86 25.35 -18.75
N LEU A 32 -35.81 24.89 -18.09
CA LEU A 32 -35.03 25.73 -17.17
C LEU A 32 -33.85 26.42 -17.88
N PRO A 33 -33.66 27.74 -17.68
CA PRO A 33 -32.42 28.45 -17.99
C PRO A 33 -31.18 27.75 -17.42
N VAL A 34 -30.04 27.89 -18.12
CA VAL A 34 -28.76 27.24 -17.76
C VAL A 34 -28.32 27.53 -16.31
N TRP A 35 -28.49 28.76 -15.85
CA TRP A 35 -28.12 29.15 -14.48
C TRP A 35 -29.01 28.48 -13.41
N LEU A 36 -30.28 28.17 -13.72
CA LEU A 36 -31.16 27.40 -12.83
C LEU A 36 -30.81 25.92 -12.83
N LYS A 37 -30.39 25.35 -13.97
CA LYS A 37 -29.82 24.00 -14.03
C LYS A 37 -28.55 23.88 -13.16
N PHE A 38 -27.69 24.90 -13.19
CA PHE A 38 -26.54 24.99 -12.29
C PHE A 38 -26.97 25.05 -10.82
N ALA A 39 -27.95 25.90 -10.48
CA ALA A 39 -28.49 25.97 -9.12
C ALA A 39 -29.07 24.62 -8.65
N GLY A 40 -29.69 23.85 -9.55
CA GLY A 40 -30.17 22.50 -9.24
C GLY A 40 -29.07 21.53 -8.86
N ARG A 41 -27.92 21.58 -9.55
CA ARG A 41 -26.73 20.76 -9.24
C ARG A 41 -26.12 21.05 -7.87
N LEU A 42 -26.51 22.13 -7.19
CA LEU A 42 -26.11 22.40 -5.80
C LEU A 42 -26.88 21.57 -4.77
N HIS A 43 -27.99 20.93 -5.14
CA HIS A 43 -28.81 20.17 -4.18
C HIS A 43 -28.02 19.11 -3.40
N PRO A 44 -27.19 18.23 -4.02
CA PRO A 44 -26.36 17.28 -3.28
C PRO A 44 -25.31 17.94 -2.37
N ALA A 45 -24.80 19.11 -2.73
CA ALA A 45 -23.85 19.84 -1.90
C ALA A 45 -24.52 20.47 -0.67
N LEU A 46 -25.79 20.88 -0.80
CA LEU A 46 -26.53 21.59 0.24
C LEU A 46 -27.27 20.67 1.21
N LEU A 47 -27.64 19.44 0.82
CA LEU A 47 -28.46 18.55 1.65
C LEU A 47 -27.82 18.17 3.00
N HIS A 48 -26.50 18.20 3.11
CA HIS A 48 -25.81 17.81 4.35
C HIS A 48 -26.04 18.81 5.48
N PHE A 49 -26.26 20.10 5.17
CA PHE A 49 -26.47 21.15 6.16
C PHE A 49 -27.76 20.96 6.96
N PRO A 50 -28.97 20.92 6.35
CA PRO A 50 -30.20 20.73 7.11
C PRO A 50 -30.24 19.37 7.80
N ILE A 51 -29.63 18.32 7.22
CA ILE A 51 -29.58 16.98 7.83
C ILE A 51 -28.76 17.00 9.12
N ALA A 52 -27.50 17.39 9.04
CA ALA A 52 -26.59 17.35 10.19
C ALA A 52 -27.03 18.32 11.29
N ILE A 53 -27.47 19.52 10.92
CA ILE A 53 -27.80 20.57 11.87
C ILE A 53 -29.11 20.25 12.60
N LEU A 54 -30.15 19.76 11.91
CA LEU A 54 -31.41 19.41 12.57
C LEU A 54 -31.25 18.24 13.54
N LEU A 55 -30.48 17.21 13.19
CA LEU A 55 -30.21 16.06 14.07
C LEU A 55 -29.33 16.43 15.28
N LEU A 56 -28.54 17.49 15.18
CA LEU A 56 -27.75 18.03 16.29
C LEU A 56 -28.61 18.79 17.32
N VAL A 57 -29.72 19.43 16.91
CA VAL A 57 -30.56 20.25 17.82
C VAL A 57 -31.08 19.46 19.02
N PRO A 58 -31.65 18.23 18.89
CA PRO A 58 -32.05 17.42 20.04
C PRO A 58 -30.89 17.13 21.00
N VAL A 59 -29.67 16.94 20.50
CA VAL A 59 -28.47 16.69 21.33
C VAL A 59 -28.13 17.93 22.16
N ILE A 60 -28.19 19.13 21.55
CA ILE A 60 -27.99 20.39 22.26
C ILE A 60 -29.07 20.62 23.33
N GLU A 61 -30.33 20.31 23.02
CA GLU A 61 -31.44 20.45 23.97
C GLU A 61 -31.33 19.45 25.14
N LEU A 62 -30.86 18.21 24.90
CA LEU A 62 -30.58 17.22 25.95
C LEU A 62 -29.41 17.61 26.85
N LEU A 63 -28.36 18.19 26.26
CA LEU A 63 -27.15 18.63 26.97
C LEU A 63 -27.23 20.08 27.46
N ARG A 64 -28.42 20.69 27.48
CA ARG A 64 -28.61 22.11 27.79
C ARG A 64 -28.00 22.56 29.11
N ASN A 65 -27.92 21.68 30.11
CA ASN A 65 -27.34 21.98 31.43
C ASN A 65 -25.80 21.87 31.46
N ARG A 66 -25.19 21.30 30.41
CA ARG A 66 -23.74 21.09 30.27
C ARG A 66 -23.09 22.04 29.26
N ILE A 67 -23.90 22.66 28.39
CA ILE A 67 -23.43 23.55 27.32
C ILE A 67 -23.78 24.99 27.68
N ARG A 68 -22.75 25.85 27.76
CA ARG A 68 -22.96 27.30 27.94
C ARG A 68 -23.70 27.86 26.72
N ASP A 69 -24.70 28.71 26.97
CA ASP A 69 -25.52 29.37 25.94
C ASP A 69 -26.27 28.39 25.00
N ALA A 70 -26.57 27.17 25.47
CA ALA A 70 -27.28 26.13 24.71
C ALA A 70 -28.57 26.63 24.03
N ASP A 71 -29.32 27.50 24.72
CA ASP A 71 -30.56 28.08 24.20
C ASP A 71 -30.33 29.00 22.99
N VAL A 72 -29.23 29.76 22.99
CA VAL A 72 -28.83 30.63 21.87
C VAL A 72 -28.30 29.80 20.72
N ILE A 73 -27.52 28.76 21.02
CA ILE A 73 -26.96 27.83 20.04
C ILE A 73 -28.10 27.10 19.30
N ALA A 74 -29.04 26.47 20.03
CA ALA A 74 -30.19 25.78 19.43
C ALA A 74 -31.02 26.72 18.53
N ALA A 75 -31.25 27.97 18.98
CA ALA A 75 -31.98 28.96 18.20
C ALA A 75 -31.26 29.36 16.89
N ILE A 76 -29.92 29.44 16.89
CA ILE A 76 -29.12 29.70 15.69
C ILE A 76 -29.14 28.49 14.76
N LEU A 77 -28.91 27.29 15.28
CA LEU A 77 -28.94 26.05 14.51
C LEU A 77 -30.28 25.88 13.79
N LEU A 78 -31.41 26.07 14.49
CA LEU A 78 -32.74 26.02 13.86
C LEU A 78 -32.92 27.06 12.74
N SER A 79 -32.35 28.26 12.89
CA SER A 79 -32.44 29.31 11.86
C SER A 79 -31.62 28.95 10.61
N ILE A 80 -30.43 28.35 10.81
CA ILE A 80 -29.59 27.84 9.72
C ILE A 80 -30.27 26.63 9.05
N THR A 81 -30.85 25.72 9.83
CA THR A 81 -31.61 24.57 9.29
C THR A 81 -32.78 25.06 8.44
N ALA A 82 -33.59 26.00 8.92
CA ALA A 82 -34.73 26.52 8.17
C ALA A 82 -34.31 27.13 6.83
N PHE A 83 -33.26 27.95 6.84
CA PHE A 83 -32.72 28.57 5.63
C PHE A 83 -32.18 27.52 4.65
N THR A 84 -31.31 26.63 5.12
CA THR A 84 -30.65 25.64 4.27
C THR A 84 -31.61 24.55 3.78
N ALA A 85 -32.61 24.14 4.57
CA ALA A 85 -33.66 23.21 4.13
C ALA A 85 -34.50 23.80 2.98
N SER A 86 -34.92 25.06 3.11
CA SER A 86 -35.69 25.76 2.07
C SER A 86 -34.89 25.90 0.78
N LEU A 87 -33.63 26.32 0.89
CA LEU A 87 -32.74 26.44 -0.26
C LEU A 87 -32.47 25.08 -0.93
N THR A 88 -32.21 24.05 -0.13
CA THR A 88 -31.98 22.68 -0.62
C THR A 88 -33.19 22.14 -1.36
N ALA A 89 -34.41 22.35 -0.85
CA ALA A 89 -35.64 21.92 -1.49
C ALA A 89 -35.86 22.61 -2.85
N ILE A 90 -35.63 23.93 -2.93
CA ILE A 90 -35.71 24.69 -4.19
C ILE A 90 -34.69 24.16 -5.22
N CYS A 91 -33.43 23.97 -4.81
CA CYS A 91 -32.41 23.35 -5.68
C CYS A 91 -32.84 21.94 -6.13
N GLY A 92 -33.47 21.15 -5.26
CA GLY A 92 -33.98 19.82 -5.61
C GLY A 92 -35.04 19.87 -6.72
N PHE A 93 -35.93 20.86 -6.69
CA PHE A 93 -36.91 21.10 -7.76
C PHE A 93 -36.23 21.43 -9.08
N PHE A 94 -35.19 22.27 -9.08
CA PHE A 94 -34.45 22.58 -10.31
C PHE A 94 -33.65 21.38 -10.83
N LEU A 95 -33.12 20.54 -9.94
CA LEU A 95 -32.41 19.32 -10.31
C LEU A 95 -33.33 18.32 -11.00
N PHE A 96 -34.58 18.17 -10.54
CA PHE A 96 -35.55 17.30 -11.20
C PHE A 96 -35.80 17.71 -12.66
N HIS A 97 -36.00 19.00 -12.91
CA HIS A 97 -36.25 19.54 -14.25
C HIS A 97 -34.98 19.60 -15.14
N SER A 98 -33.84 19.05 -14.70
CA SER A 98 -32.66 18.88 -15.57
C SER A 98 -32.83 17.75 -16.60
N GLY A 99 -33.80 16.85 -16.41
CA GLY A 99 -34.10 15.73 -17.29
C GLY A 99 -33.39 14.41 -16.94
N ASP A 100 -32.67 14.36 -15.80
CA ASP A 100 -31.87 13.19 -15.39
C ASP A 100 -32.64 12.12 -14.59
N TYR A 101 -33.91 12.36 -14.26
CA TYR A 101 -34.74 11.53 -13.37
C TYR A 101 -36.15 11.33 -13.93
N ASP A 102 -36.67 10.10 -13.83
CA ASP A 102 -38.03 9.78 -14.25
C ASP A 102 -39.06 10.11 -13.16
N ASN A 103 -40.30 10.38 -13.56
CA ASN A 103 -41.43 10.60 -12.65
C ASN A 103 -41.83 9.30 -11.92
N SER A 104 -41.11 8.97 -10.85
CA SER A 104 -41.44 7.84 -9.97
C SER A 104 -42.24 8.27 -8.73
N ASP A 105 -42.94 7.31 -8.11
CA ASP A 105 -43.64 7.56 -6.84
C ASP A 105 -42.68 8.02 -5.74
N ASP A 106 -41.48 7.44 -5.67
CA ASP A 106 -40.48 7.78 -4.67
C ASP A 106 -40.03 9.23 -4.83
N LEU A 107 -39.86 9.68 -6.08
CA LEU A 107 -39.53 11.06 -6.40
C LEU A 107 -40.66 12.01 -6.00
N ARG A 108 -41.91 11.66 -6.29
CA ARG A 108 -43.08 12.45 -5.86
C ARG A 108 -43.11 12.60 -4.33
N TRP A 109 -42.92 11.51 -3.59
CA TRP A 109 -42.88 11.54 -2.13
C TRP A 109 -41.65 12.26 -1.59
N HIS A 110 -40.50 12.17 -2.26
CA HIS A 110 -39.30 12.93 -1.90
C HIS A 110 -39.52 14.44 -2.04
N LYS A 111 -40.17 14.91 -3.12
CA LYS A 111 -40.54 16.33 -3.28
C LYS A 111 -41.45 16.81 -2.14
N ILE A 112 -42.50 16.05 -1.84
CA ILE A 112 -43.47 16.40 -0.78
C ILE A 112 -42.79 16.46 0.59
N THR A 113 -41.99 15.45 0.92
CA THR A 113 -41.26 15.40 2.20
C THR A 113 -40.20 16.50 2.30
N GLY A 114 -39.55 16.86 1.18
CA GLY A 114 -38.64 18.00 1.06
C GLY A 114 -39.30 19.36 1.33
N ILE A 115 -40.53 19.57 0.83
CA ILE A 115 -41.32 20.77 1.16
C ILE A 115 -41.72 20.76 2.63
N ALA A 116 -42.26 19.63 3.11
CA ALA A 116 -42.72 19.49 4.47
C ALA A 116 -41.60 19.76 5.50
N ILE A 117 -40.38 19.27 5.25
CA ILE A 117 -39.25 19.52 6.15
C ILE A 117 -38.80 20.98 6.15
N ALA A 118 -38.85 21.68 5.01
CA ALA A 118 -38.53 23.12 4.94
C ALA A 118 -39.53 23.97 5.75
N LEU A 119 -40.83 23.64 5.66
CA LEU A 119 -41.89 24.29 6.44
C LEU A 119 -41.81 23.96 7.94
N VAL A 120 -41.56 22.70 8.29
CA VAL A 120 -41.38 22.28 9.69
C VAL A 120 -40.14 22.92 10.30
N ALA A 121 -39.01 22.96 9.58
CA ALA A 121 -37.79 23.61 10.06
C ALA A 121 -38.01 25.13 10.30
N GLY A 122 -38.76 25.80 9.43
CA GLY A 122 -39.15 27.20 9.61
C GLY A 122 -40.04 27.41 10.84
N SER A 123 -41.01 26.52 11.09
CA SER A 123 -41.95 26.66 12.20
C SER A 123 -41.35 26.30 13.57
N LEU A 124 -40.39 25.36 13.63
CA LEU A 124 -39.70 24.96 14.87
C LEU A 124 -39.04 26.14 15.59
N HIS A 125 -38.50 27.08 14.83
CA HIS A 125 -37.90 28.29 15.39
C HIS A 125 -38.92 29.14 16.15
N TRP A 126 -40.09 29.36 15.56
CA TRP A 126 -41.18 30.13 16.13
C TRP A 126 -41.81 29.39 17.32
N LEU A 127 -42.13 28.10 17.15
CA LEU A 127 -42.73 27.25 18.18
C LEU A 127 -41.91 27.19 19.47
N ARG A 128 -40.57 27.20 19.35
CA ARG A 128 -39.66 27.23 20.51
C ARG A 128 -39.92 28.42 21.44
N THR A 129 -40.36 29.55 20.90
CA THR A 129 -40.65 30.78 21.66
C THR A 129 -42.09 30.89 22.14
N GLN A 130 -43.02 30.16 21.52
CA GLN A 130 -44.46 30.25 21.82
C GLN A 130 -44.94 29.15 22.75
N SER A 131 -44.54 27.90 22.52
CA SER A 131 -45.00 26.75 23.29
C SER A 131 -43.92 25.67 23.38
N LYS A 132 -43.35 25.50 24.58
CA LYS A 132 -42.34 24.45 24.85
C LYS A 132 -42.90 23.05 24.61
N LEU A 133 -44.16 22.82 24.96
CA LEU A 133 -44.82 21.53 24.76
C LEU A 133 -44.92 21.19 23.27
N THR A 134 -45.43 22.13 22.47
CA THR A 134 -45.57 21.94 21.02
C THR A 134 -44.21 21.79 20.33
N TYR A 135 -43.22 22.59 20.72
CA TYR A 135 -41.85 22.46 20.22
C TYR A 135 -41.25 21.07 20.48
N ASN A 136 -41.37 20.56 21.71
CA ASN A 136 -40.83 19.25 22.09
C ASN A 136 -41.51 18.09 21.36
N ILE A 137 -42.75 18.26 20.89
CA ILE A 137 -43.47 17.28 20.08
C ILE A 137 -43.07 17.38 18.60
N ILE A 138 -42.99 18.59 18.05
CA ILE A 138 -42.74 18.79 16.62
C ILE A 138 -41.26 18.55 16.26
N LEU A 139 -40.31 18.80 17.17
CA LEU A 139 -38.89 18.57 16.92
C LEU A 139 -38.56 17.11 16.54
N PRO A 140 -38.95 16.07 17.31
CA PRO A 140 -38.70 14.68 16.93
C PRO A 140 -39.47 14.27 15.66
N ILE A 141 -40.67 14.82 15.42
CA ILE A 141 -41.41 14.59 14.17
C ILE A 141 -40.63 15.16 12.98
N GLY A 142 -40.06 16.36 13.11
CA GLY A 142 -39.19 16.96 12.10
C GLY A 142 -37.94 16.10 11.83
N CYS A 143 -37.30 15.55 12.87
CA CYS A 143 -36.19 14.62 12.70
C CYS A 143 -36.60 13.32 11.99
N ALA A 144 -37.74 12.74 12.35
CA ALA A 144 -38.27 11.55 11.68
C ALA A 144 -38.60 11.82 10.20
N LEU A 145 -39.25 12.95 9.91
CA LEU A 145 -39.55 13.38 8.55
C LEU A 145 -38.28 13.60 7.72
N LEU A 146 -37.23 14.16 8.31
CA LEU A 146 -35.92 14.34 7.68
C LEU A 146 -35.29 12.98 7.32
N ILE A 147 -35.38 11.98 8.19
CA ILE A 147 -34.89 10.62 7.94
C ILE A 147 -35.66 9.99 6.77
N VAL A 148 -36.98 10.13 6.74
CA VAL A 148 -37.82 9.65 5.63
C VAL A 148 -37.46 10.36 4.33
N ALA A 149 -37.29 11.68 4.34
CA ALA A 149 -36.88 12.45 3.16
C ALA A 149 -35.51 12.00 2.65
N GLY A 150 -34.55 11.75 3.55
CA GLY A 150 -33.23 11.23 3.22
C GLY A 150 -33.27 9.81 2.65
N HIS A 151 -34.10 8.93 3.20
CA HIS A 151 -34.32 7.57 2.66
C HIS A 151 -34.88 7.64 1.24
N LEU A 152 -35.95 8.42 1.01
CA LEU A 152 -36.54 8.60 -0.31
C LEU A 152 -35.55 9.23 -1.31
N GLY A 153 -34.73 10.19 -0.87
CA GLY A 153 -33.69 10.80 -1.72
C GLY A 153 -32.61 9.80 -2.13
N SER A 154 -32.23 8.90 -1.20
CA SER A 154 -31.35 7.78 -1.49
C SER A 154 -32.00 6.79 -2.48
N SER A 155 -33.29 6.46 -2.30
CA SER A 155 -34.03 5.58 -3.20
C SER A 155 -34.15 6.14 -4.62
N VAL A 156 -34.30 7.45 -4.77
CA VAL A 156 -34.33 8.13 -6.09
C VAL A 156 -32.97 8.08 -6.78
N THR A 157 -31.88 8.15 -6.03
CA THR A 157 -30.51 8.25 -6.59
C THR A 157 -29.82 6.90 -6.78
N HIS A 158 -30.09 5.93 -5.90
CA HIS A 158 -29.40 4.64 -5.85
C HIS A 158 -30.35 3.44 -5.99
N GLY A 159 -31.68 3.66 -6.03
CA GLY A 159 -32.71 2.62 -6.13
C GLY A 159 -33.37 2.27 -4.79
N ARG A 160 -34.62 1.76 -4.84
CA ARG A 160 -35.48 1.51 -3.67
C ARG A 160 -34.83 0.74 -2.53
N ASN A 161 -34.07 -0.31 -2.85
CA ASN A 161 -33.51 -1.20 -1.85
C ASN A 161 -32.09 -0.82 -1.45
N PHE A 162 -31.52 0.31 -1.89
CA PHE A 162 -30.09 0.62 -1.67
C PHE A 162 -29.63 0.48 -0.21
N LEU A 163 -30.43 0.96 0.76
CA LEU A 163 -30.10 0.89 2.18
C LEU A 163 -30.33 -0.50 2.79
N THR A 164 -31.29 -1.27 2.28
CA THR A 164 -31.59 -2.62 2.75
C THR A 164 -30.83 -3.69 1.98
N GLN A 165 -30.23 -3.35 0.84
CA GLN A 165 -29.51 -4.27 -0.03
C GLN A 165 -28.40 -5.01 0.71
N PRO A 166 -27.58 -4.40 1.59
CA PRO A 166 -26.61 -5.15 2.38
C PRO A 166 -27.23 -6.11 3.41
N LEU A 167 -28.46 -5.85 3.84
CA LEU A 167 -29.20 -6.67 4.82
C LEU A 167 -29.94 -7.84 4.13
N GLU A 168 -30.49 -7.60 2.94
CA GLU A 168 -31.14 -8.61 2.08
C GLU A 168 -30.11 -9.48 1.36
N ALA A 169 -29.06 -8.84 0.81
CA ALA A 169 -27.84 -9.48 0.35
C ALA A 169 -26.88 -9.67 1.51
N GLY A 170 -27.36 -10.32 2.59
CA GLY A 170 -26.46 -11.08 3.44
C GLY A 170 -25.70 -12.02 2.51
N ALA A 171 -24.56 -11.57 2.01
CA ALA A 171 -23.90 -12.16 0.88
C ALA A 171 -23.68 -13.61 1.26
N LYS A 172 -24.36 -14.52 0.57
CA LYS A 172 -24.09 -15.93 0.70
C LYS A 172 -22.66 -16.06 0.20
N LYS A 173 -21.70 -15.94 1.12
CA LYS A 173 -20.27 -16.00 0.82
C LYS A 173 -20.12 -17.28 0.02
N ILE A 174 -19.68 -17.16 -1.21
CA ILE A 174 -19.59 -18.31 -2.12
C ILE A 174 -18.67 -19.32 -1.42
N THR A 175 -19.24 -20.36 -0.81
CA THR A 175 -18.51 -21.39 -0.08
C THR A 175 -17.94 -22.43 -1.02
N ASN A 176 -18.65 -22.66 -2.14
CA ASN A 176 -18.22 -23.50 -3.24
C ASN A 176 -18.49 -22.75 -4.55
N ILE A 177 -17.43 -22.41 -5.29
CA ILE A 177 -17.56 -21.69 -6.56
C ILE A 177 -18.23 -22.53 -7.64
N ASN A 178 -18.08 -23.86 -7.60
CA ASN A 178 -18.62 -24.75 -8.63
C ASN A 178 -20.14 -24.71 -8.65
N GLU A 179 -20.76 -24.54 -7.48
CA GLU A 179 -22.20 -24.41 -7.27
C GLU A 179 -22.71 -22.98 -7.40
N ALA A 180 -21.82 -21.99 -7.56
CA ALA A 180 -22.22 -20.59 -7.68
C ALA A 180 -22.96 -20.38 -9.00
N VAL A 181 -24.13 -19.74 -8.92
CA VAL A 181 -24.93 -19.38 -10.10
C VAL A 181 -24.29 -18.15 -10.73
N VAL A 182 -23.79 -18.29 -11.96
CA VAL A 182 -22.92 -17.30 -12.60
C VAL A 182 -23.58 -15.93 -12.69
N PHE A 183 -24.83 -15.87 -13.14
CA PHE A 183 -25.51 -14.58 -13.22
C PHE A 183 -25.76 -13.97 -11.83
N ARG A 184 -26.38 -14.72 -10.91
CA ARG A 184 -26.80 -14.20 -9.59
C ARG A 184 -25.62 -13.85 -8.68
N ASP A 185 -24.61 -14.72 -8.63
CA ASP A 185 -23.55 -14.67 -7.61
C ASP A 185 -22.28 -13.97 -8.14
N ILE A 186 -22.09 -13.88 -9.47
CA ILE A 186 -20.87 -13.33 -10.07
C ILE A 186 -21.18 -12.06 -10.89
N ILE A 187 -22.12 -12.10 -11.83
CA ILE A 187 -22.38 -10.98 -12.76
C ILE A 187 -23.25 -9.88 -12.14
N GLN A 188 -24.37 -10.22 -11.50
CA GLN A 188 -25.32 -9.26 -10.94
C GLN A 188 -24.66 -8.36 -9.87
N PRO A 189 -23.76 -8.83 -8.99
CA PRO A 189 -23.05 -7.94 -8.07
C PRO A 189 -22.21 -6.88 -8.79
N VAL A 190 -21.53 -7.24 -9.89
CA VAL A 190 -20.77 -6.29 -10.71
C VAL A 190 -21.71 -5.25 -11.33
N LEU A 191 -22.84 -5.68 -11.90
CA LEU A 191 -23.84 -4.76 -12.44
C LEU A 191 -24.42 -3.82 -11.38
N ASN A 192 -24.68 -4.33 -10.18
CA ASN A 192 -25.21 -3.55 -9.07
C ASN A 192 -24.24 -2.42 -8.66
N GLU A 193 -22.95 -2.73 -8.59
CA GLU A 193 -21.94 -1.77 -8.15
C GLU A 193 -21.63 -0.73 -9.23
N LYS A 194 -21.48 -1.17 -10.48
CA LYS A 194 -20.95 -0.33 -11.56
C LYS A 194 -22.04 0.35 -12.39
N CYS A 195 -23.19 -0.30 -12.59
CA CYS A 195 -24.14 0.08 -13.63
C CYS A 195 -25.53 0.51 -13.10
N VAL A 196 -26.05 -0.15 -12.05
CA VAL A 196 -27.42 0.06 -11.56
C VAL A 196 -27.69 1.48 -11.07
N ASN A 197 -26.66 2.20 -10.59
CA ASN A 197 -26.78 3.61 -10.18
C ASN A 197 -27.38 4.53 -11.28
N CYS A 198 -27.21 4.19 -12.56
CA CYS A 198 -27.78 4.94 -13.69
C CYS A 198 -28.81 4.18 -14.53
N HIS A 199 -29.01 2.89 -14.24
CA HIS A 199 -29.89 1.98 -14.98
C HIS A 199 -30.82 1.21 -14.03
N ASN A 200 -31.67 1.96 -13.31
CA ASN A 200 -32.61 1.45 -12.32
C ASN A 200 -34.03 2.02 -12.54
N PRO A 201 -35.07 1.51 -11.86
CA PRO A 201 -36.45 1.96 -12.08
C PRO A 201 -36.72 3.46 -11.89
N ASN A 202 -35.89 4.16 -11.10
CA ASN A 202 -36.01 5.58 -10.82
C ASN A 202 -35.12 6.45 -11.74
N LYS A 203 -34.12 5.85 -12.39
CA LYS A 203 -33.18 6.50 -13.30
C LYS A 203 -32.81 5.54 -14.44
N LYS A 204 -33.48 5.68 -15.59
CA LYS A 204 -33.39 4.77 -16.74
C LYS A 204 -32.65 5.39 -17.92
N LYS A 205 -31.34 5.62 -17.80
CA LYS A 205 -30.57 6.15 -18.94
C LYS A 205 -30.66 5.20 -20.13
N GLY A 206 -31.03 5.73 -21.31
CA GLY A 206 -31.23 4.96 -22.54
C GLY A 206 -32.34 3.91 -22.45
N GLY A 207 -33.31 4.10 -21.55
CA GLY A 207 -34.41 3.16 -21.29
C GLY A 207 -34.00 1.80 -20.73
N LEU A 208 -32.73 1.62 -20.34
CA LEU A 208 -32.15 0.34 -19.93
C LEU A 208 -32.27 0.11 -18.41
N LEU A 209 -32.70 -1.11 -18.03
CA LEU A 209 -32.79 -1.57 -16.63
C LEU A 209 -31.84 -2.75 -16.38
N LEU A 210 -30.98 -2.63 -15.37
CA LEU A 210 -29.94 -3.62 -15.04
C LEU A 210 -30.12 -4.28 -13.66
N THR A 211 -31.26 -4.05 -13.02
CA THR A 211 -31.57 -4.54 -11.67
C THR A 211 -31.88 -6.04 -11.59
N GLY A 212 -31.96 -6.73 -12.74
CA GLY A 212 -32.22 -8.17 -12.79
C GLY A 212 -32.12 -8.76 -14.19
N TYR A 213 -32.07 -10.09 -14.28
CA TYR A 213 -31.88 -10.82 -15.54
C TYR A 213 -32.95 -10.51 -16.60
N GLN A 214 -34.23 -10.54 -16.19
CA GLN A 214 -35.36 -10.35 -17.10
C GLN A 214 -35.34 -8.94 -17.72
N GLU A 215 -34.92 -7.96 -16.93
CA GLU A 215 -34.84 -6.56 -17.34
C GLU A 215 -33.63 -6.32 -18.24
N LEU A 216 -32.47 -6.90 -17.88
CA LEU A 216 -31.29 -6.90 -18.73
C LEU A 216 -31.57 -7.56 -20.10
N ARG A 217 -32.36 -8.64 -20.12
CA ARG A 217 -32.73 -9.35 -21.36
C ARG A 217 -33.73 -8.58 -22.22
N LYS A 218 -34.59 -7.75 -21.63
CA LYS A 218 -35.51 -6.86 -22.39
C LYS A 218 -34.76 -5.78 -23.17
N GLY A 219 -33.60 -5.35 -22.66
CA GLY A 219 -32.80 -4.30 -23.30
C GLY A 219 -33.33 -2.89 -23.04
N GLY A 220 -32.85 -1.93 -23.83
CA GLY A 220 -33.23 -0.52 -23.74
C GLY A 220 -33.65 0.07 -25.09
N GLU A 221 -33.60 1.38 -25.21
CA GLU A 221 -33.96 2.12 -26.45
C GLU A 221 -33.09 1.72 -27.65
N ASN A 222 -31.84 1.30 -27.38
CA ASN A 222 -30.88 0.84 -28.39
C ASN A 222 -30.97 -0.67 -28.66
N GLY A 223 -32.06 -1.33 -28.25
CA GLY A 223 -32.28 -2.76 -28.44
C GLY A 223 -31.66 -3.63 -27.34
N SER A 224 -31.32 -4.87 -27.69
CA SER A 224 -30.83 -5.86 -26.71
C SER A 224 -29.51 -5.42 -26.07
N ALA A 225 -29.40 -5.57 -24.75
CA ALA A 225 -28.17 -5.24 -24.03
C ALA A 225 -27.03 -6.23 -24.34
N PHE A 226 -27.37 -7.49 -24.64
CA PHE A 226 -26.42 -8.54 -24.96
C PHE A 226 -26.98 -9.52 -26.00
N VAL A 227 -26.07 -10.22 -26.68
CA VAL A 227 -26.36 -11.30 -27.63
C VAL A 227 -25.78 -12.60 -27.06
N PRO A 228 -26.61 -13.56 -26.63
CA PRO A 228 -26.14 -14.85 -26.12
C PRO A 228 -25.15 -15.52 -27.09
N GLY A 229 -23.99 -15.93 -26.58
CA GLY A 229 -22.94 -16.58 -27.37
C GLY A 229 -22.02 -15.62 -28.13
N ASN A 230 -22.28 -14.30 -28.11
CA ASN A 230 -21.47 -13.32 -28.83
C ASN A 230 -21.29 -12.01 -28.03
N ALA A 231 -20.31 -12.01 -27.14
CA ALA A 231 -19.95 -10.83 -26.35
C ALA A 231 -19.46 -9.67 -27.21
N ASP A 232 -18.70 -9.94 -28.27
CA ASP A 232 -18.11 -8.89 -29.10
C ASP A 232 -19.18 -8.09 -29.88
N SER A 233 -20.38 -8.66 -30.06
CA SER A 233 -21.57 -7.98 -30.62
C SER A 233 -22.56 -7.49 -29.56
N SER A 234 -22.22 -7.61 -28.27
CA SER A 234 -23.09 -7.22 -27.15
C SER A 234 -22.80 -5.80 -26.70
N THR A 235 -23.79 -4.92 -26.78
CA THR A 235 -23.65 -3.50 -26.43
C THR A 235 -23.11 -3.30 -25.01
N ILE A 236 -23.60 -4.07 -24.04
CA ILE A 236 -23.15 -3.98 -22.62
C ILE A 236 -21.66 -4.29 -22.45
N TYR A 237 -21.07 -5.07 -23.36
CA TYR A 237 -19.63 -5.37 -23.36
C TYR A 237 -18.85 -4.32 -24.15
N GLN A 238 -19.34 -3.91 -25.32
CA GLN A 238 -18.68 -2.92 -26.17
C GLN A 238 -18.47 -1.58 -25.46
N VAL A 239 -19.46 -1.10 -24.71
CA VAL A 239 -19.37 0.18 -23.99
C VAL A 239 -18.33 0.17 -22.85
N LEU A 240 -17.90 -0.99 -22.37
CA LEU A 240 -16.81 -1.12 -21.39
C LEU A 240 -15.42 -0.99 -22.05
N LEU A 241 -15.32 -1.25 -23.35
CA LEU A 241 -14.06 -1.27 -24.10
C LEU A 241 -13.75 0.06 -24.79
N LEU A 242 -14.65 1.02 -24.69
CA LEU A 242 -14.44 2.34 -25.26
C LEU A 242 -13.38 3.11 -24.45
N PRO A 243 -12.71 4.10 -25.06
CA PRO A 243 -11.88 5.04 -24.31
C PRO A 243 -12.69 5.78 -23.24
N TYR A 244 -12.06 6.10 -22.10
CA TYR A 244 -12.75 6.75 -20.98
C TYR A 244 -13.36 8.12 -21.30
N ASP A 245 -12.84 8.78 -22.34
CA ASP A 245 -13.31 10.07 -22.85
C ASP A 245 -14.41 9.96 -23.93
N ASP A 246 -14.80 8.74 -24.33
CA ASP A 246 -15.95 8.52 -25.22
C ASP A 246 -17.27 8.69 -24.45
N ASP A 247 -18.19 9.51 -24.96
CA ASP A 247 -19.50 9.78 -24.34
C ASP A 247 -20.37 8.52 -24.18
N ARG A 248 -20.09 7.46 -24.94
CA ARG A 248 -20.78 6.17 -24.84
C ARG A 248 -20.09 5.19 -23.89
N HIS A 249 -18.91 5.52 -23.37
CA HIS A 249 -18.22 4.72 -22.38
C HIS A 249 -19.06 4.63 -21.11
N MET A 250 -19.25 3.40 -20.63
CA MET A 250 -20.00 3.15 -19.40
C MET A 250 -19.16 2.26 -18.48
N PRO A 251 -19.10 2.55 -17.17
CA PRO A 251 -19.66 3.74 -16.50
C PRO A 251 -18.94 5.04 -16.90
N PRO A 252 -19.59 6.22 -16.85
CA PRO A 252 -18.95 7.48 -17.24
C PRO A 252 -17.72 7.82 -16.38
N GLU A 253 -16.89 8.74 -16.86
CA GLU A 253 -15.71 9.23 -16.14
C GLU A 253 -16.07 9.66 -14.69
N GLY A 254 -15.21 9.27 -13.74
CA GLY A 254 -15.40 9.54 -12.32
C GLY A 254 -16.39 8.60 -11.61
N LYS A 255 -16.96 7.60 -12.30
CA LYS A 255 -17.72 6.50 -11.69
C LYS A 255 -16.88 5.24 -11.54
N PRO A 256 -17.21 4.33 -10.59
CA PRO A 256 -16.50 3.06 -10.44
C PRO A 256 -16.50 2.28 -11.76
N GLN A 257 -15.32 2.00 -12.29
CA GLN A 257 -15.15 1.26 -13.54
C GLN A 257 -15.15 -0.25 -13.29
N ALA A 258 -15.51 -1.03 -14.31
CA ALA A 258 -15.30 -2.47 -14.30
C ALA A 258 -13.80 -2.74 -14.54
N ASP A 259 -13.18 -3.56 -13.70
CA ASP A 259 -11.80 -3.98 -13.92
C ASP A 259 -11.68 -5.08 -15.00
N ALA A 260 -10.45 -5.46 -15.34
CA ALA A 260 -10.16 -6.46 -16.37
C ALA A 260 -10.73 -7.85 -16.03
N ASP A 261 -10.74 -8.22 -14.74
CA ASP A 261 -11.25 -9.50 -14.27
C ASP A 261 -12.80 -9.52 -14.34
N GLU A 262 -13.49 -8.44 -13.93
CA GLU A 262 -14.95 -8.35 -14.06
C GLU A 262 -15.41 -8.29 -15.53
N THR A 263 -14.65 -7.58 -16.37
CA THR A 263 -14.88 -7.50 -17.81
C THR A 263 -14.72 -8.87 -18.46
N ALA A 264 -13.70 -9.65 -18.05
CA ALA A 264 -13.50 -11.01 -18.52
C ALA A 264 -14.63 -11.96 -18.07
N LEU A 265 -15.11 -11.83 -16.84
CA LEU A 265 -16.24 -12.61 -16.32
C LEU A 265 -17.54 -12.31 -17.07
N LEU A 266 -17.84 -11.04 -17.35
CA LEU A 266 -18.99 -10.64 -18.17
C LEU A 266 -18.91 -11.23 -19.58
N ARG A 267 -17.74 -11.12 -20.22
CA ARG A 267 -17.50 -11.68 -21.56
C ARG A 267 -17.72 -13.19 -21.58
N TRP A 268 -17.17 -13.90 -20.59
CA TRP A 268 -17.31 -15.35 -20.46
C TRP A 268 -18.77 -15.77 -20.29
N TRP A 269 -19.50 -15.11 -19.38
CA TRP A 269 -20.92 -15.41 -19.17
C TRP A 269 -21.76 -15.17 -20.44
N ILE A 270 -21.50 -14.09 -21.19
CA ILE A 270 -22.20 -13.85 -22.46
C ILE A 270 -21.88 -14.94 -23.49
N ASN A 271 -20.59 -15.26 -23.69
CA ASN A 271 -20.15 -16.25 -24.68
C ASN A 271 -20.59 -17.69 -24.36
N THR A 272 -20.89 -17.99 -23.09
CA THR A 272 -21.48 -19.27 -22.66
C THR A 272 -23.01 -19.30 -22.75
N GLY A 273 -23.60 -18.32 -23.41
CA GLY A 273 -25.03 -18.26 -23.70
C GLY A 273 -25.85 -17.42 -22.71
N ALA A 274 -25.20 -16.65 -21.83
CA ALA A 274 -25.84 -15.72 -20.91
C ALA A 274 -27.02 -16.33 -20.14
N GLN A 275 -26.82 -17.52 -19.58
CA GLN A 275 -27.86 -18.28 -18.90
C GLN A 275 -28.14 -17.70 -17.51
N GLN A 276 -29.41 -17.65 -17.11
CA GLN A 276 -29.82 -17.06 -15.82
C GLN A 276 -29.44 -17.92 -14.61
N ALA A 277 -29.58 -19.24 -14.73
CA ALA A 277 -29.52 -20.18 -13.61
C ALA A 277 -28.28 -21.09 -13.63
N ALA A 278 -27.44 -21.00 -14.66
CA ALA A 278 -26.31 -21.90 -14.83
C ALA A 278 -25.24 -21.67 -13.75
N THR A 279 -24.70 -22.77 -13.26
CA THR A 279 -23.58 -22.76 -12.29
C THR A 279 -22.22 -22.76 -13.00
N VAL A 280 -21.17 -22.40 -12.28
CA VAL A 280 -19.78 -22.44 -12.79
C VAL A 280 -19.40 -23.86 -13.27
N GLN A 281 -19.89 -24.90 -12.59
CA GLN A 281 -19.65 -26.29 -12.98
C GLN A 281 -20.33 -26.66 -14.31
N GLU A 282 -21.56 -26.21 -14.51
CA GLU A 282 -22.35 -26.53 -15.72
C GLU A 282 -21.77 -25.87 -16.98
N LEU A 283 -21.14 -24.70 -16.85
CA LEU A 283 -20.62 -23.92 -17.98
C LEU A 283 -19.24 -24.37 -18.49
N LYS A 284 -18.67 -25.48 -17.99
CA LYS A 284 -17.34 -26.02 -18.38
C LYS A 284 -16.26 -24.93 -18.43
N THR A 285 -16.10 -24.25 -17.29
CA THR A 285 -15.29 -23.04 -17.13
C THR A 285 -13.81 -23.28 -17.50
N PRO A 286 -13.20 -22.48 -18.39
CA PRO A 286 -11.77 -22.57 -18.71
C PRO A 286 -10.87 -22.23 -17.52
N ASP A 287 -9.65 -22.78 -17.47
CA ASP A 287 -8.67 -22.53 -16.40
C ASP A 287 -8.33 -21.06 -16.19
N SER A 288 -8.33 -20.27 -17.28
CA SER A 288 -8.13 -18.81 -17.21
C SER A 288 -9.22 -18.12 -16.41
N ILE A 289 -10.49 -18.54 -16.57
CA ILE A 289 -11.63 -18.01 -15.81
C ILE A 289 -11.63 -18.56 -14.40
N LEU A 290 -11.28 -19.83 -14.19
CA LEU A 290 -11.09 -20.38 -12.84
C LEU A 290 -10.02 -19.59 -12.06
N THR A 291 -8.94 -19.16 -12.71
CA THR A 291 -7.90 -18.32 -12.10
C THR A 291 -8.45 -16.94 -11.69
N VAL A 292 -9.27 -16.33 -12.53
CA VAL A 292 -9.95 -15.06 -12.23
C VAL A 292 -10.92 -15.22 -11.05
N LEU A 293 -11.73 -16.28 -11.06
CA LEU A 293 -12.65 -16.60 -9.96
C LEU A 293 -11.92 -16.88 -8.65
N ASN A 294 -10.78 -17.57 -8.71
CA ASN A 294 -9.89 -17.83 -7.57
C ASN A 294 -9.37 -16.53 -6.96
N ARG A 295 -8.88 -15.62 -7.81
CA ARG A 295 -8.32 -14.34 -7.38
C ARG A 295 -9.38 -13.45 -6.74
N LYS A 296 -10.58 -13.40 -7.32
CA LYS A 296 -11.64 -12.48 -6.92
C LYS A 296 -12.51 -12.98 -5.76
N TYR A 297 -12.81 -14.28 -5.73
CA TYR A 297 -13.69 -14.89 -4.74
C TYR A 297 -12.96 -15.81 -3.75
N GLY A 298 -11.64 -15.96 -3.89
CA GLY A 298 -10.79 -16.64 -2.94
C GLY A 298 -11.15 -18.11 -2.78
N MET A 299 -11.25 -18.89 -3.89
CA MET A 299 -11.33 -20.34 -3.69
C MET A 299 -10.05 -20.74 -2.97
N GLY A 300 -10.24 -21.44 -1.85
CA GLY A 300 -9.14 -22.14 -1.23
C GLY A 300 -8.34 -22.97 -2.25
N SER A 301 -7.11 -23.31 -1.86
CA SER A 301 -6.28 -24.29 -2.57
C SER A 301 -7.09 -25.55 -2.88
N PRO A 302 -6.80 -26.34 -3.94
CA PRO A 302 -7.41 -27.67 -4.13
C PRO A 302 -7.42 -28.55 -2.87
N LEU A 303 -6.47 -28.35 -1.96
CA LEU A 303 -6.43 -29.00 -0.65
C LEU A 303 -7.59 -28.62 0.29
N ASP A 304 -8.13 -27.40 0.18
CA ASP A 304 -9.24 -26.91 1.00
C ASP A 304 -10.53 -27.68 0.69
N GLN A 305 -10.59 -28.40 -0.44
CA GLN A 305 -11.70 -29.26 -0.84
C GLN A 305 -11.62 -30.67 -0.22
N LEU A 306 -10.45 -31.08 0.29
CA LEU A 306 -10.22 -32.43 0.83
C LEU A 306 -10.68 -32.61 2.28
N ASN A 307 -11.21 -31.56 2.90
CA ASN A 307 -11.70 -31.55 4.28
C ASN A 307 -10.75 -32.21 5.30
N ILE A 308 -9.47 -31.85 5.23
CA ILE A 308 -8.42 -32.40 6.10
C ILE A 308 -8.67 -31.97 7.54
N ALA A 309 -8.65 -32.92 8.48
CA ALA A 309 -8.81 -32.62 9.91
C ALA A 309 -7.55 -31.95 10.49
N PHE A 310 -7.77 -31.02 11.42
CA PHE A 310 -6.69 -30.41 12.21
C PHE A 310 -5.96 -31.48 13.03
N ALA A 311 -4.63 -31.38 13.08
CA ALA A 311 -3.83 -32.15 14.02
C ALA A 311 -3.87 -31.53 15.42
N ASP A 312 -3.64 -32.36 16.44
CA ASP A 312 -3.51 -31.87 17.82
C ASP A 312 -2.30 -30.93 17.96
N PHE A 313 -2.56 -29.71 18.45
CA PHE A 313 -1.54 -28.70 18.68
C PHE A 313 -0.46 -29.16 19.67
N SER A 314 -0.83 -29.98 20.66
CA SER A 314 0.11 -30.56 21.62
C SER A 314 1.11 -31.47 20.92
N LYS A 315 0.63 -32.29 19.97
CA LYS A 315 1.44 -33.19 19.15
C LYS A 315 2.38 -32.41 18.24
N ILE A 316 1.89 -31.38 17.55
CA ILE A 316 2.72 -30.49 16.71
C ILE A 316 3.86 -29.90 17.53
N ARG A 317 3.54 -29.36 18.72
CA ARG A 317 4.54 -28.76 19.61
C ARG A 317 5.58 -29.77 20.08
N SER A 318 5.16 -30.99 20.44
CA SER A 318 6.06 -32.04 20.92
C SER A 318 7.09 -32.51 19.88
N LEU A 319 6.83 -32.27 18.60
CA LEU A 319 7.74 -32.64 17.51
C LEU A 319 8.82 -31.59 17.24
N ASN A 320 8.70 -30.38 17.81
CA ASN A 320 9.70 -29.33 17.63
C ASN A 320 10.94 -29.60 18.50
N ASN A 321 12.13 -29.45 17.92
CA ASN A 321 13.42 -29.53 18.60
C ASN A 321 14.43 -28.57 17.90
N PRO A 322 15.66 -28.38 18.43
CA PRO A 322 16.62 -27.45 17.83
C PRO A 322 16.93 -27.69 16.35
N ASP A 323 16.74 -28.93 15.89
CA ASP A 323 17.11 -29.38 14.55
C ASP A 323 15.90 -29.69 13.65
N ARG A 324 14.66 -29.50 14.15
CA ARG A 324 13.40 -29.73 13.44
C ARG A 324 12.32 -28.75 13.88
N GLY A 325 11.84 -27.95 12.93
CA GLY A 325 10.67 -27.08 13.10
C GLY A 325 9.41 -27.72 12.51
N VAL A 326 8.32 -27.79 13.27
CA VAL A 326 7.01 -28.24 12.78
C VAL A 326 5.98 -27.17 13.15
N ARG A 327 5.42 -26.48 12.16
CA ARG A 327 4.54 -25.33 12.37
C ARG A 327 3.26 -25.43 11.56
N GLN A 328 2.13 -25.18 12.21
CA GLN A 328 0.86 -24.93 11.52
C GLN A 328 0.87 -23.55 10.85
N LEU A 329 0.51 -23.50 9.57
CA LEU A 329 0.64 -22.29 8.75
C LEU A 329 -0.46 -21.25 9.00
N SER A 330 -1.65 -21.69 9.41
CA SER A 330 -2.78 -20.81 9.72
C SER A 330 -3.60 -21.40 10.87
N LYS A 331 -4.23 -20.54 11.67
CA LYS A 331 -5.19 -20.97 12.71
C LYS A 331 -6.49 -21.50 12.12
N GLU A 332 -6.81 -21.11 10.89
CA GLU A 332 -8.06 -21.45 10.20
C GLU A 332 -7.91 -22.63 9.24
N LYS A 333 -6.68 -23.14 9.04
CA LYS A 333 -6.41 -24.26 8.12
C LYS A 333 -5.54 -25.33 8.76
N PRO A 334 -5.75 -26.62 8.42
CA PRO A 334 -5.06 -27.76 9.06
C PRO A 334 -3.62 -27.95 8.58
N TYR A 335 -3.07 -27.02 7.79
CA TYR A 335 -1.82 -27.22 7.05
C TYR A 335 -0.57 -26.98 7.89
N ILE A 336 0.41 -27.86 7.70
CA ILE A 336 1.67 -27.91 8.43
C ILE A 336 2.85 -27.75 7.46
N SER A 337 3.84 -26.99 7.90
CA SER A 337 5.16 -26.91 7.31
C SER A 337 6.19 -27.55 8.23
N VAL A 338 7.08 -28.35 7.65
CA VAL A 338 8.20 -28.99 8.34
C VAL A 338 9.51 -28.40 7.83
N PHE A 339 10.40 -28.03 8.75
CA PHE A 339 11.73 -27.52 8.48
C PHE A 339 12.77 -28.46 9.10
N MET A 340 13.64 -29.02 8.27
CA MET A 340 14.75 -29.93 8.62
C MET A 340 15.97 -29.67 7.72
N ALA A 341 16.21 -28.39 7.39
CA ALA A 341 17.32 -27.95 6.53
C ALA A 341 18.68 -27.92 7.27
N ASN A 342 19.77 -27.89 6.53
CA ASN A 342 21.16 -27.84 7.01
C ASN A 342 21.59 -29.04 7.88
N ARG A 343 20.97 -30.21 7.68
CA ARG A 343 21.19 -31.40 8.51
C ARG A 343 22.16 -32.38 7.82
N LYS A 344 23.35 -32.56 8.39
CA LYS A 344 24.32 -33.58 7.90
C LYS A 344 23.91 -35.02 8.20
N HIS A 345 23.03 -35.22 9.19
CA HIS A 345 22.47 -36.51 9.53
C HIS A 345 21.01 -36.32 9.96
N ILE A 346 20.12 -37.02 9.27
CA ILE A 346 18.72 -37.22 9.65
C ILE A 346 18.54 -38.70 9.97
N ALA A 347 17.92 -39.02 11.11
CA ALA A 347 17.64 -40.41 11.49
C ALA A 347 16.29 -40.87 10.91
N ASP A 348 16.17 -42.16 10.56
CA ASP A 348 14.91 -42.72 10.03
C ASP A 348 13.73 -42.52 10.99
N LYS A 349 14.00 -42.59 12.31
CA LYS A 349 13.02 -42.34 13.36
C LYS A 349 12.41 -40.94 13.29
N GLU A 350 13.14 -39.94 12.81
CA GLU A 350 12.61 -38.57 12.68
C GLU A 350 11.48 -38.49 11.64
N PHE A 351 11.51 -39.33 10.61
CA PHE A 351 10.41 -39.46 9.65
C PHE A 351 9.25 -40.29 10.22
N ASP A 352 9.52 -41.32 11.04
CA ASP A 352 8.48 -42.11 11.73
C ASP A 352 7.65 -41.23 12.67
N GLU A 353 8.31 -40.28 13.34
CA GLU A 353 7.64 -39.32 14.22
C GLU A 353 6.70 -38.35 13.48
N LEU A 354 6.93 -38.13 12.17
CA LEU A 354 6.11 -37.27 11.32
C LEU A 354 4.95 -38.00 10.63
N GLU A 355 4.98 -39.34 10.59
CA GLU A 355 3.95 -40.16 9.95
C GLU A 355 2.52 -39.84 10.42
N PRO A 356 2.25 -39.62 11.73
CA PRO A 356 0.90 -39.25 12.19
C PRO A 356 0.36 -37.94 11.62
N LEU A 357 1.22 -37.06 11.10
CA LEU A 357 0.87 -35.76 10.51
C LEU A 357 0.88 -35.77 8.98
N ARG A 358 1.04 -36.93 8.34
CA ARG A 358 1.25 -37.03 6.88
C ARG A 358 0.15 -36.41 6.03
N GLN A 359 -1.08 -36.33 6.54
CA GLN A 359 -2.23 -35.74 5.82
C GLN A 359 -2.22 -34.21 5.87
N GLN A 360 -1.58 -33.62 6.88
CA GLN A 360 -1.56 -32.18 7.14
C GLN A 360 -0.31 -31.50 6.59
N ILE A 361 0.78 -32.24 6.39
CA ILE A 361 2.05 -31.68 5.91
C ILE A 361 1.93 -31.33 4.42
N ILE A 362 2.05 -30.03 4.11
CA ILE A 362 1.98 -29.49 2.75
C ILE A 362 3.29 -28.86 2.27
N SER A 363 4.24 -28.62 3.19
CA SER A 363 5.53 -28.02 2.89
C SER A 363 6.62 -28.71 3.68
N PHE A 364 7.70 -29.09 3.01
CA PHE A 364 8.85 -29.75 3.62
C PHE A 364 10.14 -29.13 3.11
N ASP A 365 10.92 -28.56 4.04
CA ASP A 365 12.23 -28.00 3.78
C ASP A 365 13.34 -28.90 4.28
N LEU A 366 14.10 -29.45 3.34
CA LEU A 366 15.26 -30.33 3.53
C LEU A 366 16.48 -29.78 2.76
N SER A 367 16.51 -28.46 2.53
CA SER A 367 17.62 -27.79 1.87
C SER A 367 18.93 -27.99 2.64
N ALA A 368 20.05 -28.11 1.91
CA ALA A 368 21.39 -28.34 2.47
C ALA A 368 21.50 -29.53 3.45
N SER A 369 20.65 -30.54 3.30
CA SER A 369 20.63 -31.74 4.14
C SER A 369 21.12 -32.99 3.39
N VAL A 370 21.65 -33.96 4.15
CA VAL A 370 22.08 -35.27 3.63
C VAL A 370 20.95 -36.28 3.84
N LEU A 371 20.45 -36.83 2.74
CA LEU A 371 19.35 -37.80 2.73
C LEU A 371 19.83 -39.12 2.15
N THR A 372 19.42 -40.23 2.77
CA THR A 372 19.55 -41.55 2.13
C THR A 372 18.46 -41.75 1.09
N THR A 373 18.67 -42.66 0.13
CA THR A 373 17.64 -43.01 -0.87
C THR A 373 16.34 -43.48 -0.22
N LYS A 374 16.43 -44.21 0.89
CA LYS A 374 15.26 -44.64 1.68
C LYS A 374 14.49 -43.45 2.24
N GLN A 375 15.16 -42.47 2.82
CA GLN A 375 14.52 -41.29 3.39
C GLN A 375 13.88 -40.40 2.33
N ALA A 376 14.54 -40.22 1.19
CA ALA A 376 13.98 -39.48 0.07
C ALA A 376 12.73 -40.16 -0.52
N ALA A 377 12.72 -41.49 -0.60
CA ALA A 377 11.54 -42.25 -1.03
C ALA A 377 10.32 -42.00 -0.12
N ARG A 378 10.53 -41.83 1.19
CA ARG A 378 9.45 -41.53 2.14
C ARG A 378 8.76 -40.18 1.91
N LEU A 379 9.38 -39.26 1.17
CA LEU A 379 8.74 -38.00 0.79
C LEU A 379 7.47 -38.24 -0.06
N GLY A 380 7.40 -39.36 -0.78
CA GLY A 380 6.20 -39.79 -1.51
C GLY A 380 5.04 -40.24 -0.62
N GLU A 381 5.27 -40.44 0.70
CA GLU A 381 4.25 -40.88 1.67
C GLU A 381 3.39 -39.72 2.21
N PHE A 382 3.69 -38.48 1.83
CA PHE A 382 2.98 -37.25 2.23
C PHE A 382 2.04 -36.79 1.10
N PRO A 383 0.81 -37.33 1.01
CA PRO A 383 -0.02 -37.24 -0.19
C PRO A 383 -0.42 -35.81 -0.59
N HIS A 384 -0.35 -34.85 0.34
CA HIS A 384 -0.76 -33.45 0.13
C HIS A 384 0.42 -32.48 0.07
N LEU A 385 1.64 -33.00 -0.11
CA LEU A 385 2.83 -32.17 -0.23
C LEU A 385 2.74 -31.26 -1.47
N GLN A 386 2.77 -29.94 -1.26
CA GLN A 386 2.71 -28.91 -2.30
C GLN A 386 4.07 -28.29 -2.57
N ARG A 387 4.90 -28.14 -1.54
CA ARG A 387 6.19 -27.48 -1.63
C ARG A 387 7.29 -28.37 -1.08
N LEU A 388 8.27 -28.66 -1.91
CA LEU A 388 9.44 -29.46 -1.53
C LEU A 388 10.73 -28.72 -1.87
N HIS A 389 11.52 -28.45 -0.84
CA HIS A 389 12.83 -27.80 -0.93
C HIS A 389 13.93 -28.83 -0.68
N LEU A 390 14.77 -29.05 -1.68
CA LEU A 390 15.87 -30.02 -1.68
C LEU A 390 17.17 -29.38 -2.22
N GLU A 391 17.22 -28.07 -2.38
CA GLU A 391 18.40 -27.37 -2.87
C GLU A 391 19.62 -27.64 -1.99
N HIS A 392 20.81 -27.79 -2.58
CA HIS A 392 22.05 -28.14 -1.88
C HIS A 392 22.05 -29.49 -1.13
N SER A 393 21.06 -30.35 -1.34
CA SER A 393 21.02 -31.68 -0.74
C SER A 393 21.84 -32.71 -1.55
N THR A 394 22.09 -33.88 -0.95
CA THR A 394 22.83 -34.99 -1.60
C THR A 394 21.97 -35.87 -2.51
N ILE A 395 20.80 -35.38 -2.95
CA ILE A 395 19.85 -36.16 -3.74
C ILE A 395 20.36 -36.45 -5.16
N THR A 396 19.99 -37.62 -5.67
CA THR A 396 20.25 -38.10 -7.03
C THR A 396 18.94 -38.58 -7.67
N ASP A 397 18.95 -38.88 -8.97
CA ASP A 397 17.74 -39.34 -9.70
C ASP A 397 17.06 -40.56 -9.05
N SER A 398 17.86 -41.48 -8.49
CA SER A 398 17.36 -42.72 -7.86
C SER A 398 16.46 -42.46 -6.65
N ALA A 399 16.64 -41.32 -6.00
CA ALA A 399 15.92 -40.92 -4.80
C ALA A 399 14.56 -40.25 -5.10
N LEU A 400 14.29 -39.91 -6.36
CA LEU A 400 13.15 -39.07 -6.73
C LEU A 400 11.97 -39.86 -7.32
N GLY A 401 12.13 -41.12 -7.73
CA GLY A 401 11.09 -41.87 -8.44
C GLY A 401 9.72 -41.89 -7.74
N GLU A 402 9.74 -42.01 -6.42
CA GLU A 402 8.52 -42.04 -5.58
C GLU A 402 7.78 -40.70 -5.50
N LEU A 403 8.43 -39.58 -5.85
CA LEU A 403 7.78 -38.26 -5.85
C LEU A 403 6.66 -38.17 -6.88
N THR A 404 6.65 -39.00 -7.92
CA THR A 404 5.57 -39.08 -8.91
C THR A 404 4.20 -39.38 -8.30
N LYS A 405 4.15 -39.90 -7.07
CA LYS A 405 2.91 -40.13 -6.30
C LYS A 405 2.26 -38.83 -5.78
N LEU A 406 3.01 -37.73 -5.73
CA LEU A 406 2.58 -36.47 -5.13
C LEU A 406 1.71 -35.65 -6.09
N LYS A 407 0.40 -35.92 -6.07
CA LYS A 407 -0.59 -35.30 -6.98
C LYS A 407 -0.77 -33.79 -6.80
N TYR A 408 -0.32 -33.22 -5.68
CA TYR A 408 -0.51 -31.80 -5.34
C TYR A 408 0.81 -31.01 -5.32
N LEU A 409 1.93 -31.63 -5.71
CA LEU A 409 3.24 -30.98 -5.68
C LEU A 409 3.32 -29.90 -6.75
N SER A 410 3.23 -28.63 -6.34
CA SER A 410 3.28 -27.46 -7.24
C SER A 410 4.64 -26.78 -7.29
N TYR A 411 5.47 -26.99 -6.28
CA TYR A 411 6.80 -26.41 -6.17
C TYR A 411 7.84 -27.48 -5.83
N LEU A 412 8.88 -27.57 -6.65
CA LEU A 412 10.03 -28.44 -6.43
C LEU A 412 11.34 -27.68 -6.67
N ASN A 413 12.22 -27.62 -5.67
CA ASN A 413 13.55 -27.05 -5.81
C ASN A 413 14.62 -28.12 -5.65
N LEU A 414 15.40 -28.32 -6.72
CA LEU A 414 16.50 -29.30 -6.81
C LEU A 414 17.82 -28.62 -7.18
N SER A 415 17.91 -27.30 -6.99
CA SER A 415 19.11 -26.53 -7.33
C SER A 415 20.34 -27.04 -6.56
N ASN A 416 21.51 -27.06 -7.16
CA ASN A 416 22.75 -27.51 -6.50
C ASN A 416 22.70 -28.98 -6.01
N THR A 417 21.99 -29.86 -6.72
CA THR A 417 21.95 -31.30 -6.44
C THR A 417 22.59 -32.12 -7.56
N ALA A 418 22.83 -33.41 -7.32
CA ALA A 418 23.45 -34.33 -8.28
C ALA A 418 22.44 -35.01 -9.23
N VAL A 419 21.30 -34.35 -9.50
CA VAL A 419 20.28 -34.83 -10.45
C VAL A 419 20.73 -34.64 -11.90
N SER A 420 20.28 -35.55 -12.77
CA SER A 420 20.54 -35.52 -14.22
C SER A 420 19.26 -35.22 -15.00
N SER A 421 19.36 -35.17 -16.34
CA SER A 421 18.21 -34.93 -17.23
C SER A 421 17.05 -35.92 -17.05
N LYS A 422 17.25 -37.05 -16.35
CA LYS A 422 16.18 -37.99 -15.96
C LYS A 422 15.09 -37.32 -15.12
N VAL A 423 15.42 -36.29 -14.34
CA VAL A 423 14.45 -35.59 -13.50
C VAL A 423 13.40 -34.82 -14.31
N LEU A 424 13.70 -34.45 -15.57
CA LEU A 424 12.75 -33.78 -16.45
C LEU A 424 11.60 -34.72 -16.84
N SER A 425 11.89 -36.00 -17.10
CA SER A 425 10.85 -37.01 -17.35
C SER A 425 9.95 -37.20 -16.12
N LEU A 426 10.53 -37.15 -14.93
CA LEU A 426 9.77 -37.21 -13.68
C LEU A 426 8.89 -35.98 -13.50
N ALA A 427 9.43 -34.78 -13.73
CA ALA A 427 8.70 -33.53 -13.66
C ALA A 427 7.50 -33.50 -14.60
N GLY A 428 7.62 -34.11 -15.80
CA GLY A 428 6.51 -34.27 -16.74
C GLY A 428 5.35 -35.14 -16.22
N GLY A 429 5.60 -36.04 -15.26
CA GLY A 429 4.58 -36.88 -14.62
C GLY A 429 3.85 -36.19 -13.46
N LEU A 430 4.35 -35.06 -12.96
CA LEU A 430 3.75 -34.31 -11.85
C LEU A 430 2.72 -33.31 -12.40
N THR A 431 1.46 -33.73 -12.46
CA THR A 431 0.38 -32.96 -13.13
C THR A 431 0.06 -31.61 -12.49
N ALA A 432 0.36 -31.44 -11.19
CA ALA A 432 0.14 -30.19 -10.47
C ALA A 432 1.39 -29.29 -10.40
N LEU A 433 2.51 -29.69 -11.01
CA LEU A 433 3.77 -28.96 -10.90
C LEU A 433 3.69 -27.64 -11.67
N GLU A 434 3.87 -26.53 -10.96
CA GLU A 434 3.87 -25.18 -11.51
C GLU A 434 5.29 -24.61 -11.60
N LYS A 435 6.15 -24.97 -10.64
CA LYS A 435 7.50 -24.42 -10.51
C LYS A 435 8.51 -25.52 -10.25
N ILE A 436 9.55 -25.55 -11.08
CA ILE A 436 10.74 -26.37 -10.84
C ILE A 436 12.00 -25.52 -10.95
N TYR A 437 12.89 -25.68 -9.98
CA TYR A 437 14.18 -24.98 -9.93
C TYR A 437 15.34 -25.98 -10.01
N LEU A 438 16.22 -25.78 -10.98
CA LEU A 438 17.28 -26.69 -11.41
C LEU A 438 18.63 -25.96 -11.55
N TYR A 439 18.83 -24.84 -10.83
CA TYR A 439 20.06 -24.06 -10.92
C TYR A 439 21.28 -24.88 -10.49
N GLU A 440 22.39 -24.76 -11.20
CA GLU A 440 23.65 -25.47 -10.87
C GLU A 440 23.47 -26.99 -10.71
N THR A 441 22.70 -27.62 -11.60
CA THR A 441 22.56 -29.08 -11.71
C THR A 441 23.35 -29.60 -12.91
N GLY A 442 23.57 -30.92 -12.99
CA GLY A 442 24.27 -31.57 -14.12
C GLY A 442 23.43 -31.68 -15.40
N ILE A 443 22.30 -30.98 -15.50
CA ILE A 443 21.35 -31.08 -16.61
C ILE A 443 21.82 -30.18 -17.77
N SER A 444 21.83 -30.74 -18.99
CA SER A 444 22.23 -29.99 -20.18
C SER A 444 21.21 -28.91 -20.55
N ARG A 445 21.70 -27.80 -21.11
CA ARG A 445 20.84 -26.70 -21.59
C ARG A 445 19.83 -27.18 -22.63
N ASN A 446 20.26 -28.06 -23.54
CA ASN A 446 19.42 -28.58 -24.62
C ASN A 446 18.23 -29.37 -24.06
N ASP A 447 18.45 -30.19 -23.03
CA ASP A 447 17.37 -30.97 -22.41
C ASP A 447 16.35 -30.06 -21.71
N VAL A 448 16.82 -29.01 -21.03
CA VAL A 448 15.95 -28.02 -20.38
C VAL A 448 15.13 -27.24 -21.39
N GLU A 449 15.73 -26.79 -22.49
CA GLU A 449 15.02 -26.08 -23.55
C GLU A 449 13.98 -26.98 -24.25
N ALA A 450 14.35 -28.22 -24.57
CA ALA A 450 13.44 -29.21 -25.15
C ALA A 450 12.25 -29.51 -24.21
N PHE A 451 12.49 -29.59 -22.91
CA PHE A 451 11.44 -29.80 -21.92
C PHE A 451 10.54 -28.56 -21.77
N ARG A 452 11.11 -27.35 -21.73
CA ARG A 452 10.36 -26.09 -21.67
C ARG A 452 9.41 -25.93 -22.85
N LEU A 453 9.82 -26.33 -24.06
CA LEU A 453 8.95 -26.29 -25.25
C LEU A 453 7.74 -27.21 -25.13
N LYS A 454 7.87 -28.36 -24.45
CA LYS A 454 6.77 -29.32 -24.22
C LYS A 454 5.86 -28.92 -23.05
N HIS A 455 6.36 -28.11 -22.12
CA HIS A 455 5.65 -27.70 -20.90
C HIS A 455 5.70 -26.16 -20.71
N PRO A 456 5.13 -25.37 -21.63
CA PRO A 456 5.22 -23.90 -21.61
C PRO A 456 4.54 -23.26 -20.38
N GLN A 457 3.62 -23.96 -19.73
CA GLN A 457 2.92 -23.54 -18.51
C GLN A 457 3.79 -23.65 -17.25
N LEU A 458 4.87 -24.45 -17.29
CA LEU A 458 5.74 -24.69 -16.14
C LEU A 458 6.79 -23.58 -16.01
N THR A 459 6.86 -22.95 -14.84
CA THR A 459 7.95 -22.03 -14.52
C THR A 459 9.21 -22.83 -14.22
N LEU A 460 10.13 -22.86 -15.19
CA LEU A 460 11.40 -23.56 -15.08
C LEU A 460 12.53 -22.57 -14.81
N GLY A 461 13.01 -22.53 -13.56
CA GLY A 461 14.20 -21.79 -13.17
C GLY A 461 15.45 -22.62 -13.37
N TYR A 462 16.27 -22.22 -14.34
CA TYR A 462 17.53 -22.87 -14.68
C TYR A 462 18.53 -21.82 -15.12
N THR A 463 19.76 -21.96 -14.66
CA THR A 463 20.91 -21.18 -15.13
C THR A 463 21.86 -22.21 -15.70
N PRO A 464 22.20 -22.14 -17.01
CA PRO A 464 23.19 -23.02 -17.58
C PRO A 464 24.52 -22.87 -16.83
N ASP A 465 25.37 -23.90 -16.88
CA ASP A 465 26.76 -23.73 -16.48
C ASP A 465 27.44 -22.78 -17.48
N LEU A 466 27.61 -21.53 -17.06
CA LEU A 466 28.25 -20.46 -17.82
C LEU A 466 29.75 -20.33 -17.47
N ALA A 467 30.36 -21.33 -16.84
CA ALA A 467 31.80 -21.31 -16.56
C ALA A 467 32.63 -21.35 -17.85
N GLY A 468 32.10 -21.92 -18.94
CA GLY A 468 32.78 -22.02 -20.23
C GLY A 468 32.10 -21.31 -21.42
N ASP A 469 30.91 -20.73 -21.24
CA ASP A 469 30.15 -20.12 -22.33
C ASP A 469 30.58 -18.64 -22.54
N SER A 470 31.30 -18.40 -23.63
CA SER A 470 31.75 -17.07 -24.07
C SER A 470 30.74 -16.32 -24.95
N THR A 471 29.62 -16.96 -25.30
CA THR A 471 28.58 -16.39 -26.18
C THR A 471 27.49 -15.63 -25.41
N TYR A 472 27.37 -15.89 -24.10
CA TYR A 472 26.40 -15.21 -23.23
C TYR A 472 26.91 -13.83 -22.79
N ARG A 473 26.21 -12.77 -23.23
CA ARG A 473 26.54 -11.35 -22.93
C ARG A 473 25.56 -10.72 -21.94
N GLY A 474 25.39 -11.33 -20.78
CA GLY A 474 24.57 -10.75 -19.70
C GLY A 474 25.33 -9.70 -18.89
N ARG A 475 24.61 -8.76 -18.28
CA ARG A 475 25.14 -7.87 -17.25
C ARG A 475 25.21 -8.56 -15.91
N LEU A 476 26.36 -8.48 -15.24
CA LEU A 476 26.55 -9.00 -13.89
C LEU A 476 25.72 -8.19 -12.87
N THR A 477 25.22 -8.88 -11.85
CA THR A 477 24.58 -8.23 -10.69
C THR A 477 25.63 -7.50 -9.85
N GLU A 478 25.16 -6.65 -8.94
CA GLU A 478 26.04 -5.96 -8.01
C GLU A 478 26.56 -6.91 -6.92
N PRO A 479 27.81 -6.72 -6.45
CA PRO A 479 28.30 -7.46 -5.30
C PRO A 479 27.59 -7.07 -4.00
N VAL A 480 27.47 -8.05 -3.10
CA VAL A 480 26.99 -7.83 -1.74
C VAL A 480 28.21 -7.47 -0.89
N VAL A 481 28.24 -6.22 -0.41
CA VAL A 481 29.35 -5.65 0.35
C VAL A 481 28.88 -5.38 1.76
N THR A 482 29.62 -5.91 2.73
CA THR A 482 29.40 -5.72 4.17
C THR A 482 30.55 -4.89 4.72
N ILE A 483 30.22 -3.81 5.42
CA ILE A 483 31.18 -2.88 6.04
C ILE A 483 30.86 -2.84 7.53
N ASP A 484 31.88 -2.98 8.39
CA ASP A 484 31.70 -2.87 9.85
C ASP A 484 31.43 -1.42 10.29
N SER A 485 32.22 -0.47 9.78
CA SER A 485 32.02 0.97 9.93
C SER A 485 32.67 1.73 8.78
N ASN A 486 31.99 2.75 8.26
CA ASN A 486 32.57 3.68 7.29
C ASN A 486 33.28 4.87 7.95
N MET A 487 33.12 5.05 9.28
CA MET A 487 33.81 6.05 10.09
C MET A 487 34.58 5.37 11.23
N PHE A 488 35.89 5.55 11.28
CA PHE A 488 36.75 4.75 12.18
C PHE A 488 37.97 5.51 12.70
N LEU A 489 38.54 5.03 13.80
CA LEU A 489 39.80 5.55 14.37
C LEU A 489 41.03 4.81 13.81
N TYR A 490 40.94 3.48 13.73
CA TYR A 490 42.08 2.62 13.40
C TYR A 490 41.96 2.03 12.00
N HIS A 491 40.97 1.16 11.81
CA HIS A 491 40.63 0.58 10.51
C HIS A 491 39.14 0.22 10.44
N ALA A 492 38.68 -0.01 9.22
CA ALA A 492 37.39 -0.61 8.87
C ALA A 492 37.62 -1.88 8.04
N THR A 493 36.72 -2.85 8.20
CA THR A 493 36.76 -4.14 7.50
C THR A 493 35.66 -4.19 6.44
N VAL A 494 36.04 -4.50 5.20
CA VAL A 494 35.11 -4.66 4.08
C VAL A 494 35.12 -6.10 3.60
N SER A 495 33.99 -6.78 3.73
CA SER A 495 33.78 -8.14 3.25
C SER A 495 32.85 -8.16 2.05
N VAL A 496 33.17 -8.96 1.04
CA VAL A 496 32.39 -9.03 -0.21
C VAL A 496 32.00 -10.46 -0.51
N SER A 497 30.75 -10.64 -0.95
CA SER A 497 30.24 -11.94 -1.42
C SER A 497 29.54 -11.79 -2.77
N TYR A 498 29.66 -12.83 -3.61
CA TYR A 498 29.06 -12.89 -4.94
C TYR A 498 28.55 -14.30 -5.23
N ARG A 499 27.35 -14.41 -5.83
CA ARG A 499 26.68 -15.71 -6.03
C ARG A 499 27.22 -16.50 -7.22
N LEU A 500 27.63 -15.83 -8.30
CA LEU A 500 28.10 -16.49 -9.52
C LEU A 500 29.59 -16.86 -9.41
N LYS A 501 29.93 -18.12 -9.67
CA LYS A 501 31.32 -18.61 -9.70
C LYS A 501 32.09 -18.07 -10.92
N GLY A 502 33.40 -17.91 -10.75
CA GLY A 502 34.32 -17.45 -11.80
C GLY A 502 34.13 -15.97 -12.18
N VAL A 503 33.69 -15.15 -11.21
CA VAL A 503 33.57 -13.70 -11.34
C VAL A 503 34.67 -13.05 -10.51
N ASP A 504 35.41 -12.15 -11.14
CA ASP A 504 36.42 -11.32 -10.50
C ASP A 504 35.75 -10.11 -9.86
N ILE A 505 35.93 -9.93 -8.55
CA ILE A 505 35.50 -8.71 -7.88
C ILE A 505 36.69 -7.73 -7.87
N ARG A 506 36.53 -6.59 -8.54
CA ARG A 506 37.59 -5.58 -8.72
C ARG A 506 37.26 -4.31 -7.95
N TYR A 507 38.27 -3.68 -7.36
CA TYR A 507 38.08 -2.47 -6.56
C TYR A 507 39.21 -1.45 -6.70
N THR A 508 38.91 -0.21 -6.35
CA THR A 508 39.83 0.94 -6.24
C THR A 508 39.57 1.67 -4.92
N LEU A 509 40.58 2.34 -4.38
CA LEU A 509 40.49 3.11 -3.12
C LEU A 509 40.69 4.62 -3.31
N ASP A 510 41.01 5.05 -4.52
CA ASP A 510 41.22 6.45 -4.88
C ASP A 510 39.98 7.10 -5.52
N GLY A 511 38.88 6.33 -5.67
CA GLY A 511 37.64 6.78 -6.31
C GLY A 511 37.62 6.67 -7.84
N SER A 512 38.67 6.16 -8.47
CA SER A 512 38.65 5.80 -9.90
C SER A 512 37.69 4.65 -10.17
N GLU A 513 37.09 4.57 -11.36
CA GLU A 513 36.22 3.45 -11.72
C GLU A 513 37.04 2.15 -11.82
N PRO A 514 36.64 1.05 -11.17
CA PRO A 514 37.37 -0.21 -11.28
C PRO A 514 37.27 -0.76 -12.69
N ASP A 515 38.37 -1.34 -13.16
CA ASP A 515 38.53 -1.97 -14.46
C ASP A 515 39.26 -3.32 -14.36
N SER A 516 39.59 -3.93 -15.50
CA SER A 516 40.30 -5.21 -15.55
C SER A 516 41.71 -5.20 -14.95
N THR A 517 42.31 -4.01 -14.77
CA THR A 517 43.65 -3.83 -14.20
C THR A 517 43.63 -3.48 -12.71
N SER A 518 42.45 -3.14 -12.19
CA SER A 518 42.24 -2.78 -10.79
C SER A 518 42.46 -3.96 -9.84
N SER A 519 42.64 -3.64 -8.55
CA SER A 519 42.93 -4.62 -7.51
C SER A 519 41.83 -5.69 -7.42
N LEU A 520 42.24 -6.96 -7.35
CA LEU A 520 41.33 -8.09 -7.19
C LEU A 520 41.02 -8.31 -5.70
N TYR A 521 39.75 -8.43 -5.35
CA TYR A 521 39.33 -8.82 -4.01
C TYR A 521 39.52 -10.33 -3.82
N GLN A 522 40.32 -10.72 -2.84
CA GLN A 522 40.60 -12.12 -2.48
C GLN A 522 40.19 -12.42 -1.04
N GLU A 523 40.39 -11.46 -0.14
CA GLU A 523 40.09 -11.54 1.28
C GLU A 523 39.54 -10.19 1.78
N PRO A 524 38.91 -10.15 2.98
CA PRO A 524 38.37 -8.92 3.53
C PRO A 524 39.38 -7.77 3.55
N LEU A 525 38.98 -6.59 3.06
CA LEU A 525 39.86 -5.43 2.97
C LEU A 525 39.92 -4.71 4.32
N SER A 526 41.12 -4.32 4.75
CA SER A 526 41.33 -3.44 5.91
C SER A 526 41.63 -2.02 5.45
N ILE A 527 40.66 -1.11 5.63
CA ILE A 527 40.77 0.31 5.28
C ILE A 527 41.27 1.08 6.49
N ASN A 528 42.44 1.70 6.41
CA ASN A 528 43.11 2.36 7.55
C ASN A 528 43.34 3.87 7.34
N ARG A 529 42.74 4.46 6.31
CA ARG A 529 42.80 5.88 5.93
C ARG A 529 41.49 6.33 5.28
N SER A 530 41.19 7.63 5.29
CA SER A 530 40.07 8.17 4.53
C SER A 530 40.25 7.90 3.04
N CYS A 531 39.25 7.34 2.38
CA CYS A 531 39.33 6.94 0.98
C CYS A 531 37.94 6.76 0.35
N THR A 532 37.89 6.66 -0.98
CA THR A 532 36.65 6.31 -1.69
C THR A 532 36.83 4.92 -2.29
N LEU A 533 36.14 3.93 -1.72
CA LEU A 533 36.10 2.57 -2.25
C LEU A 533 35.09 2.52 -3.39
N LYS A 534 35.54 2.16 -4.59
CA LYS A 534 34.67 1.71 -5.67
C LYS A 534 34.88 0.23 -5.95
N ILE A 535 33.80 -0.52 -6.17
CA ILE A 535 33.86 -1.97 -6.34
C ILE A 535 32.84 -2.46 -7.36
N ALA A 536 33.26 -3.39 -8.23
CA ALA A 536 32.41 -3.96 -9.27
C ALA A 536 32.73 -5.44 -9.53
N ALA A 537 31.73 -6.16 -10.03
CA ALA A 537 31.85 -7.54 -10.48
C ALA A 537 32.21 -7.58 -11.97
N MET A 538 33.21 -8.37 -12.34
CA MET A 538 33.73 -8.48 -13.71
C MET A 538 33.94 -9.94 -14.10
N LYS A 539 33.65 -10.26 -15.36
CA LYS A 539 33.92 -11.57 -15.94
C LYS A 539 34.14 -11.42 -17.44
N LYS A 540 35.15 -12.12 -18.00
CA LYS A 540 35.44 -12.06 -19.43
C LYS A 540 34.22 -12.52 -20.26
N GLY A 541 33.82 -11.74 -21.25
CA GLY A 541 32.66 -12.02 -22.10
C GLY A 541 31.32 -11.51 -21.55
N TRP A 542 31.30 -10.95 -20.33
CA TRP A 542 30.12 -10.41 -19.68
C TRP A 542 30.17 -8.89 -19.60
N GLU A 543 29.02 -8.24 -19.52
CA GLU A 543 28.95 -6.82 -19.17
C GLU A 543 29.22 -6.67 -17.66
N PRO A 544 30.14 -5.76 -17.25
CA PRO A 544 30.43 -5.53 -15.83
C PRO A 544 29.18 -5.11 -15.04
N GLY A 545 29.15 -5.50 -13.77
CA GLY A 545 28.11 -5.07 -12.85
C GLY A 545 28.21 -3.57 -12.54
N ALA A 546 27.13 -2.99 -12.03
CA ALA A 546 27.13 -1.59 -11.62
C ALA A 546 28.16 -1.37 -10.49
N VAL A 547 28.85 -0.23 -10.55
CA VAL A 547 29.90 0.12 -9.60
C VAL A 547 29.27 0.65 -8.32
N LYS A 548 29.59 0.02 -7.19
CA LYS A 548 29.22 0.53 -5.87
C LYS A 548 30.30 1.45 -5.33
N THR A 549 29.88 2.58 -4.76
CA THR A 549 30.76 3.59 -4.18
C THR A 549 30.50 3.72 -2.68
N TYR A 550 31.57 3.66 -1.88
CA TYR A 550 31.53 3.82 -0.43
C TYR A 550 32.60 4.84 -0.01
N LEU A 551 32.20 5.81 0.82
CA LEU A 551 33.10 6.80 1.39
C LEU A 551 33.55 6.34 2.77
N PHE A 552 34.85 6.30 2.99
CA PHE A 552 35.47 5.99 4.28
C PHE A 552 36.12 7.25 4.86
N GLU A 553 35.84 7.54 6.12
CA GLU A 553 36.41 8.68 6.84
C GLU A 553 37.16 8.20 8.09
N LYS A 554 38.44 8.55 8.20
CA LYS A 554 39.26 8.28 9.37
C LYS A 554 39.27 9.50 10.30
N ALA A 555 38.79 9.32 11.52
CA ALA A 555 38.85 10.32 12.57
C ALA A 555 40.20 10.26 13.30
N SER A 556 40.70 11.43 13.72
CA SER A 556 41.93 11.51 14.53
C SER A 556 41.70 11.13 16.00
N GLN A 557 40.52 11.41 16.54
CA GLN A 557 40.13 11.05 17.91
C GLN A 557 38.61 11.06 18.05
N LYS A 558 38.06 10.18 18.89
CA LYS A 558 36.65 10.22 19.29
C LYS A 558 36.46 11.20 20.44
N PHE A 559 35.41 12.03 20.37
CA PHE A 559 35.04 12.91 21.48
C PHE A 559 34.62 12.08 22.71
N ARG A 560 35.04 12.53 23.89
CA ARG A 560 34.64 11.94 25.18
C ARG A 560 33.18 12.28 25.50
N ARG A 561 32.77 13.51 25.21
CA ARG A 561 31.44 14.04 25.52
C ARG A 561 31.13 15.26 24.67
N ALA A 562 29.86 15.44 24.31
CA ALA A 562 29.30 16.69 23.81
C ALA A 562 28.37 17.29 24.87
N VAL A 563 28.22 18.61 24.90
CA VAL A 563 27.29 19.31 25.79
C VAL A 563 26.51 20.28 24.93
N LEU A 564 25.20 20.12 24.86
CA LEU A 564 24.32 21.02 24.11
C LEU A 564 23.99 22.23 24.97
N ASP A 565 24.12 23.43 24.42
CA ASP A 565 23.70 24.66 25.11
C ASP A 565 22.16 24.77 25.14
N VAL A 566 21.50 24.22 24.12
CA VAL A 566 20.04 24.20 23.97
C VAL A 566 19.59 22.78 23.61
N PRO A 567 18.54 22.24 24.26
CA PRO A 567 18.05 20.91 23.93
C PRO A 567 17.41 20.86 22.53
N PRO A 568 17.49 19.71 21.82
CA PRO A 568 16.80 19.51 20.55
C PRO A 568 15.28 19.47 20.76
N ASP A 569 14.51 19.56 19.68
CA ASP A 569 13.07 19.34 19.73
C ASP A 569 12.77 17.88 20.14
N LYS A 570 11.78 17.68 21.02
CA LYS A 570 11.42 16.36 21.55
C LYS A 570 11.06 15.34 20.46
N ARG A 571 10.55 15.80 19.32
CA ARG A 571 10.19 14.94 18.17
C ARG A 571 11.40 14.33 17.49
N TYR A 572 12.55 15.00 17.58
CA TYR A 572 13.78 14.68 16.85
C TYR A 572 15.00 14.77 17.76
N ALA A 573 14.89 14.16 18.94
CA ALA A 573 15.91 14.23 19.97
C ALA A 573 17.05 13.20 19.80
N ALA A 574 16.91 12.23 18.88
CA ALA A 574 17.85 11.13 18.68
C ALA A 574 18.35 10.52 20.01
N LYS A 575 19.65 10.30 20.17
CA LYS A 575 20.31 9.93 21.43
C LYS A 575 20.89 11.17 22.14
N LEU A 576 20.25 12.32 21.99
CA LEU A 576 20.69 13.62 22.49
C LEU A 576 22.12 13.95 21.99
N ASP A 577 22.92 14.59 22.83
CA ASP A 577 24.31 15.00 22.58
C ASP A 577 25.21 13.88 22.06
N THR A 578 24.95 12.62 22.44
CA THR A 578 25.77 11.48 21.97
C THR A 578 25.66 11.24 20.47
N SER A 579 24.54 11.63 19.84
CA SER A 579 24.34 11.49 18.39
C SER A 579 25.29 12.34 17.57
N LEU A 580 25.91 13.37 18.19
CA LEU A 580 26.91 14.21 17.52
C LEU A 580 28.29 13.55 17.42
N ILE A 581 28.51 12.45 18.14
CA ILE A 581 29.86 11.91 18.40
C ILE A 581 29.89 10.37 18.46
N ASP A 582 28.87 9.67 17.94
CA ASP A 582 28.75 8.22 18.05
C ASP A 582 29.33 7.45 16.85
N PHE A 583 29.79 8.17 15.82
CA PHE A 583 30.28 7.68 14.53
C PHE A 583 29.19 7.04 13.68
N ILE A 584 27.92 7.41 13.90
CA ILE A 584 26.78 6.92 13.12
C ILE A 584 26.23 8.08 12.28
N ARG A 585 26.33 7.93 10.95
CA ARG A 585 25.70 8.85 10.00
C ARG A 585 24.21 8.56 9.88
N GLY A 586 23.44 9.63 9.74
CA GLY A 586 22.05 9.51 9.36
C GLY A 586 21.86 9.10 7.89
N SER A 587 20.70 8.51 7.63
CA SER A 587 20.20 8.11 6.32
C SER A 587 19.57 9.29 5.57
N ASP A 588 19.06 9.06 4.36
CA ASP A 588 18.33 10.10 3.61
C ASP A 588 16.94 10.41 4.22
N ASN A 589 16.59 9.76 5.34
CA ASN A 589 15.44 10.08 6.17
C ASN A 589 15.89 10.82 7.45
N HIS A 590 15.63 12.13 7.51
CA HIS A 590 15.89 12.98 8.69
C HIS A 590 15.23 12.49 10.00
N ALA A 591 14.22 11.63 9.92
CA ALA A 591 13.50 11.07 11.06
C ALA A 591 13.96 9.64 11.44
N ASP A 592 15.12 9.19 10.98
CA ASP A 592 15.64 7.84 11.25
C ASP A 592 16.18 7.63 12.67
N GLY A 593 16.21 8.69 13.49
CA GLY A 593 16.69 8.66 14.87
C GLY A 593 18.19 8.91 15.02
N ASN A 594 18.91 9.24 13.95
CA ASN A 594 20.35 9.55 13.98
C ASN A 594 20.64 11.06 13.89
N TYR A 595 19.64 11.89 13.57
CA TYR A 595 19.80 13.35 13.52
C TYR A 595 19.15 14.06 14.71
N LEU A 596 19.82 15.11 15.20
CA LEU A 596 19.25 16.09 16.13
C LEU A 596 18.53 17.20 15.38
N GLY A 597 17.24 17.40 15.67
CA GLY A 597 16.40 18.41 15.03
C GLY A 597 16.19 19.67 15.87
N PHE A 598 16.37 20.83 15.24
CA PHE A 598 16.20 22.16 15.83
C PHE A 598 15.24 23.01 14.96
N GLU A 599 14.12 23.46 15.51
CA GLU A 599 13.11 24.24 14.78
C GLU A 599 13.30 25.74 14.99
N GLY A 600 13.66 26.47 13.94
CA GLY A 600 13.78 27.93 13.99
C GLY A 600 14.94 28.43 14.86
N MET A 601 15.97 27.61 15.08
CA MET A 601 17.10 27.93 15.96
C MET A 601 18.40 27.28 15.47
N ASP A 602 19.53 27.72 16.06
CA ASP A 602 20.87 27.22 15.79
C ASP A 602 21.20 26.02 16.70
N LEU A 603 22.13 25.17 16.26
CA LEU A 603 22.80 24.21 17.15
C LEU A 603 24.03 24.89 17.76
N SER A 604 24.22 24.71 19.07
CA SER A 604 25.37 25.21 19.81
C SER A 604 25.85 24.15 20.80
N THR A 605 27.12 23.75 20.71
CA THR A 605 27.64 22.65 21.52
C THR A 605 29.11 22.80 21.88
N LEU A 606 29.46 22.39 23.10
CA LEU A 606 30.83 22.18 23.54
C LEU A 606 31.22 20.70 23.39
N LEU A 607 32.30 20.43 22.67
CA LEU A 607 32.89 19.12 22.47
C LEU A 607 34.15 18.96 23.33
N ASP A 608 34.22 17.90 24.14
CA ASP A 608 35.41 17.52 24.93
C ASP A 608 36.09 16.31 24.27
N LEU A 609 37.33 16.48 23.82
CA LEU A 609 38.17 15.42 23.27
C LEU A 609 38.68 14.43 24.34
N GLY A 610 38.51 14.76 25.62
CA GLY A 610 39.00 13.98 26.77
C GLY A 610 40.51 14.13 27.03
N LYS A 611 41.30 14.40 25.98
CA LYS A 611 42.73 14.71 26.01
C LYS A 611 43.05 15.81 25.00
N VAL A 612 44.25 16.39 25.12
CA VAL A 612 44.76 17.34 24.11
C VAL A 612 45.12 16.56 22.84
N VAL A 613 44.56 16.96 21.70
CA VAL A 613 44.80 16.37 20.38
C VAL A 613 45.10 17.48 19.38
N THR A 614 46.10 17.25 18.53
CA THR A 614 46.38 18.12 17.38
C THR A 614 45.41 17.79 16.26
N THR A 615 44.62 18.77 15.84
CA THR A 615 43.64 18.65 14.75
C THR A 615 43.68 19.91 13.89
N SER A 616 43.23 19.78 12.64
CA SER A 616 43.19 20.87 11.66
C SER A 616 41.89 20.93 10.86
N VAL A 617 41.03 19.92 10.99
CA VAL A 617 39.76 19.86 10.27
C VAL A 617 38.65 19.41 11.21
N ILE A 618 37.50 20.08 11.12
CA ILE A 618 36.24 19.59 11.66
C ILE A 618 35.25 19.40 10.52
N LYS A 619 34.55 18.27 10.55
CA LYS A 619 33.46 17.94 9.64
C LYS A 619 32.17 17.82 10.43
N ILE A 620 31.10 18.44 9.95
CA ILE A 620 29.77 18.41 10.57
C ILE A 620 28.78 17.94 9.53
N GLY A 621 28.13 16.80 9.75
CA GLY A 621 27.11 16.30 8.84
C GLY A 621 25.74 16.94 9.08
N TYR A 622 25.00 17.11 8.01
CA TYR A 622 23.64 17.62 8.03
C TYR A 622 22.80 16.99 6.90
N ILE A 623 21.49 17.17 6.98
CA ILE A 623 20.56 16.82 5.90
C ILE A 623 19.66 18.00 5.55
N SER A 624 19.36 18.16 4.27
CA SER A 624 18.35 19.07 3.73
C SER A 624 17.23 18.26 3.06
N ASN A 625 15.97 18.59 3.33
CA ASN A 625 14.78 18.02 2.70
C ASN A 625 13.68 19.10 2.66
N HIS A 626 13.63 19.84 1.55
CA HIS A 626 12.84 21.07 1.49
C HIS A 626 11.33 20.82 1.62
N PRO A 627 10.72 19.77 0.99
CA PRO A 627 9.33 19.43 1.25
C PRO A 627 8.97 19.25 2.74
N ALA A 628 9.93 18.82 3.56
CA ALA A 628 9.77 18.64 5.01
C ALA A 628 10.20 19.88 5.83
N PHE A 629 10.40 21.04 5.18
CA PHE A 629 10.87 22.28 5.81
C PHE A 629 12.27 22.16 6.43
N VAL A 630 13.03 21.12 6.07
CA VAL A 630 14.42 20.90 6.52
C VAL A 630 15.36 21.55 5.51
N LEU A 631 16.10 22.55 5.95
CA LEU A 631 17.02 23.31 5.08
C LEU A 631 18.46 23.08 5.48
N ALA A 632 19.39 23.25 4.54
CA ALA A 632 20.80 23.25 4.90
C ALA A 632 21.09 24.37 5.93
N PRO A 633 22.11 24.17 6.78
CA PRO A 633 22.65 25.26 7.58
C PRO A 633 23.18 26.38 6.68
N THR A 634 23.19 27.61 7.19
CA THR A 634 23.80 28.76 6.51
C THR A 634 25.32 28.81 6.71
N GLY A 635 25.84 28.00 7.62
CA GLY A 635 27.25 27.90 7.95
C GLY A 635 27.49 27.28 9.32
N ALA A 636 28.75 27.29 9.71
CA ALA A 636 29.16 26.97 11.06
C ALA A 636 30.39 27.79 11.47
N GLU A 637 30.56 27.94 12.77
CA GLU A 637 31.63 28.71 13.40
C GLU A 637 32.29 27.84 14.48
N LEU A 638 33.62 27.98 14.64
CA LEU A 638 34.42 27.19 15.58
C LEU A 638 35.25 28.09 16.50
N TRP A 639 35.33 27.67 17.76
CA TRP A 639 36.17 28.28 18.77
C TRP A 639 36.86 27.19 19.58
N SER A 640 38.12 27.41 19.94
CA SER A 640 38.78 26.62 20.98
C SER A 640 38.45 27.22 22.34
N ALA A 641 38.20 26.37 23.34
CA ALA A 641 38.16 26.82 24.72
C ALA A 641 39.48 26.50 25.43
N ASP A 642 39.90 27.38 26.32
CA ASP A 642 41.04 27.16 27.23
C ASP A 642 40.79 25.98 28.20
N SER A 643 41.80 25.63 29.01
CA SER A 643 41.69 24.50 29.97
C SER A 643 40.57 24.67 31.00
N THR A 644 40.06 25.90 31.18
CA THR A 644 38.93 26.22 32.06
C THR A 644 37.57 26.17 31.36
N GLY A 645 37.54 26.10 30.03
CA GLY A 645 36.32 26.12 29.21
C GLY A 645 35.62 27.49 29.17
N ARG A 646 36.26 28.57 29.65
CA ARG A 646 35.62 29.88 29.84
C ARG A 646 36.11 30.94 28.85
N GLN A 647 37.31 30.82 28.32
CA GLN A 647 37.80 31.74 27.27
C GLN A 647 37.75 31.06 25.91
N LEU A 648 36.96 31.64 24.99
CA LEU A 648 36.81 31.17 23.63
C LEU A 648 37.73 31.94 22.68
N HIS A 649 38.54 31.22 21.91
CA HIS A 649 39.34 31.77 20.83
C HIS A 649 38.82 31.28 19.48
N PHE A 650 38.46 32.20 18.60
CA PHE A 650 37.94 31.87 17.28
C PHE A 650 38.97 31.08 16.43
N LEU A 651 38.51 30.00 15.80
CA LEU A 651 39.32 29.13 14.95
C LEU A 651 39.01 29.33 13.47
N GLY A 652 37.74 29.56 13.13
CA GLY A 652 37.31 29.72 11.76
C GLY A 652 35.80 29.61 11.60
N ARG A 653 35.33 29.90 10.39
CA ARG A 653 33.93 29.73 9.99
C ARG A 653 33.84 29.22 8.56
N VAL A 654 32.74 28.57 8.25
CA VAL A 654 32.33 28.20 6.90
C VAL A 654 30.94 28.74 6.64
N SER A 655 30.66 29.12 5.40
CA SER A 655 29.32 29.51 4.97
C SER A 655 28.83 28.52 3.92
N GLU A 656 27.56 28.21 4.00
CA GLU A 656 26.84 27.32 3.08
C GLU A 656 25.64 28.10 2.53
N ARG A 657 25.31 27.90 1.26
CA ARG A 657 24.22 28.64 0.61
C ARG A 657 23.39 27.73 -0.28
N GLU A 658 22.11 27.64 0.04
CA GLU A 658 21.10 27.06 -0.84
C GLU A 658 20.39 28.17 -1.62
N SER A 659 20.49 28.10 -2.96
CA SER A 659 19.95 29.11 -3.87
C SER A 659 18.64 28.70 -4.54
N SER A 660 18.25 27.42 -4.47
CA SER A 660 17.08 26.90 -5.17
C SER A 660 16.44 25.73 -4.43
N PHE A 661 15.17 25.47 -4.75
CA PHE A 661 14.40 24.39 -4.17
C PHE A 661 14.83 23.02 -4.74
N ASN A 662 14.93 22.00 -3.88
CA ASN A 662 15.21 20.62 -4.25
C ASN A 662 14.16 19.69 -3.64
N ASN A 663 13.58 18.81 -4.47
CA ASN A 663 12.58 17.83 -4.06
C ASN A 663 13.16 16.63 -3.31
N ASN A 664 14.45 16.33 -3.51
CA ASN A 664 15.07 15.13 -2.95
C ASN A 664 15.87 15.48 -1.68
N PRO A 665 15.83 14.61 -0.65
CA PRO A 665 16.73 14.73 0.47
C PRO A 665 18.19 14.72 0.01
N ARG A 666 19.01 15.59 0.60
CA ARG A 666 20.44 15.68 0.32
C ARG A 666 21.20 15.73 1.63
N ARG A 667 22.16 14.82 1.78
CA ARG A 667 23.14 14.87 2.86
C ARG A 667 24.29 15.80 2.47
N GLY A 668 24.70 16.63 3.42
CA GLY A 668 25.80 17.57 3.27
C GLY A 668 26.78 17.47 4.42
N VAL A 669 27.98 18.00 4.21
CA VAL A 669 29.02 18.07 5.24
C VAL A 669 29.63 19.46 5.21
N LEU A 670 29.55 20.17 6.33
CA LEU A 670 30.32 21.40 6.53
C LEU A 670 31.75 21.00 6.88
N VAL A 671 32.71 21.45 6.07
CA VAL A 671 34.15 21.19 6.30
C VAL A 671 34.83 22.47 6.71
N LEU A 672 35.29 22.52 7.95
CA LEU A 672 35.99 23.67 8.53
C LEU A 672 37.47 23.32 8.67
N ARG A 673 38.33 24.06 7.99
CA ARG A 673 39.77 23.89 8.02
C ARG A 673 40.42 25.04 8.79
N TYR A 674 41.35 24.73 9.67
CA TYR A 674 42.10 25.69 10.46
C TYR A 674 43.57 25.23 10.61
N PRO A 675 44.52 26.13 10.91
CA PRO A 675 45.90 25.74 11.15
C PRO A 675 45.99 24.66 12.24
N PRO A 676 46.86 23.64 12.12
CA PRO A 676 46.99 22.59 13.11
C PRO A 676 47.18 23.16 14.53
N LYS A 677 46.26 22.83 15.44
CA LYS A 677 46.28 23.30 16.83
C LYS A 677 46.01 22.16 17.79
N SER A 678 46.71 22.20 18.93
CA SER A 678 46.52 21.26 20.04
C SER A 678 45.35 21.72 20.91
N LEU A 679 44.22 21.03 20.80
CA LEU A 679 42.96 21.41 21.43
C LEU A 679 42.45 20.27 22.32
N ARG A 680 41.73 20.62 23.39
CA ARG A 680 40.91 19.66 24.16
C ARG A 680 39.42 19.98 24.03
N TYR A 681 39.07 21.25 24.11
CA TYR A 681 37.70 21.73 24.08
C TYR A 681 37.46 22.53 22.81
N ILE A 682 36.38 22.17 22.11
CA ILE A 682 35.97 22.85 20.87
C ILE A 682 34.51 23.22 21.00
N TRP A 683 34.22 24.50 20.87
CA TRP A 683 32.85 25.00 20.82
C TRP A 683 32.44 25.19 19.37
N VAL A 684 31.29 24.64 19.01
CA VAL A 684 30.76 24.58 17.66
C VAL A 684 29.40 25.22 17.64
N LYS A 685 29.20 26.17 16.72
CA LYS A 685 27.88 26.71 16.40
C LYS A 685 27.54 26.42 14.95
N VAL A 686 26.40 25.78 14.72
CA VAL A 686 25.86 25.54 13.37
C VAL A 686 24.66 26.46 13.18
N ASN A 687 24.79 27.38 12.23
CA ASN A 687 23.80 28.42 11.99
C ASN A 687 22.63 27.84 11.17
N GLY A 688 21.46 27.73 11.78
CA GLY A 688 20.26 27.29 11.09
C GLY A 688 19.76 28.37 10.13
N THR A 689 19.01 27.97 9.10
CA THR A 689 18.33 28.95 8.22
C THR A 689 17.20 29.70 8.97
N GLN A 690 16.67 29.08 10.04
CA GLN A 690 15.62 29.55 10.96
C GLN A 690 14.25 29.84 10.34
N LYS A 691 14.20 30.50 9.19
CA LYS A 691 12.98 30.78 8.42
C LYS A 691 13.14 30.38 6.97
N THR A 692 12.09 29.80 6.40
CA THR A 692 12.06 29.40 4.99
C THR A 692 12.27 30.60 4.04
N PRO A 693 13.09 30.44 3.00
CA PRO A 693 13.42 31.51 2.05
C PRO A 693 12.30 31.79 1.06
N VAL A 694 12.44 32.86 0.27
CA VAL A 694 11.43 33.35 -0.69
C VAL A 694 11.08 32.31 -1.76
N TRP A 695 12.03 31.47 -2.15
CA TRP A 695 11.80 30.41 -3.14
C TRP A 695 11.05 29.18 -2.58
N HIS A 696 10.84 29.10 -1.26
CA HIS A 696 10.13 27.98 -0.64
C HIS A 696 8.61 28.10 -0.84
N SER A 697 7.88 26.99 -0.84
CA SER A 697 6.41 26.96 -0.97
C SER A 697 5.66 27.64 0.18
N SER A 698 6.35 28.00 1.26
CA SER A 698 5.80 28.68 2.43
C SER A 698 6.84 29.63 3.02
N PRO A 699 7.14 30.78 2.39
CA PRO A 699 8.19 31.69 2.83
C PRO A 699 7.93 32.28 4.23
N GLY A 700 8.98 32.42 5.03
CA GLY A 700 8.93 33.03 6.37
C GLY A 700 8.45 32.12 7.50
N SER A 701 7.96 30.91 7.20
CA SER A 701 7.69 29.86 8.20
C SER A 701 8.96 29.40 8.89
N LYS A 702 8.86 28.81 10.08
CA LYS A 702 10.04 28.21 10.73
C LYS A 702 10.62 27.08 9.89
N SER A 703 11.94 27.01 9.81
CA SER A 703 12.66 25.90 9.15
C SER A 703 13.31 25.00 10.20
N TRP A 704 13.57 23.76 9.81
CA TRP A 704 14.32 22.80 10.60
C TRP A 704 15.79 22.78 10.21
N LEU A 705 16.65 22.64 11.22
CA LEU A 705 18.06 22.26 11.11
C LEU A 705 18.21 20.84 11.66
N PHE A 706 18.81 19.93 10.89
CA PHE A 706 19.12 18.58 11.33
C PHE A 706 20.61 18.30 11.19
N VAL A 707 21.25 17.89 12.29
CA VAL A 707 22.69 17.61 12.38
C VAL A 707 22.89 16.21 12.96
N ASP A 708 23.75 15.41 12.33
CA ASP A 708 24.17 14.09 12.83
C ASP A 708 25.58 14.19 13.42
N GLU A 709 26.62 13.76 12.71
CA GLU A 709 27.93 13.44 13.24
C GLU A 709 28.94 14.57 13.04
N ILE A 710 29.67 14.90 14.12
CA ILE A 710 30.81 15.81 14.15
C ILE A 710 32.09 15.00 14.30
N MET A 711 33.01 15.18 13.36
CA MET A 711 34.30 14.48 13.33
C MET A 711 35.46 15.46 13.25
N ILE A 712 36.61 15.07 13.83
CA ILE A 712 37.89 15.76 13.69
C ILE A 712 38.89 14.94 12.88
N GLU A 713 39.66 15.63 12.04
CA GLU A 713 40.85 15.09 11.35
C GLU A 713 42.10 15.87 11.74
#